data_AF-A0A240UD87-F1
#
_entry.id   AF-A0A240UD87-F1
#
_cell.length_a   1.000
_cell.length_b   1.000
_cell.length_c   1.000
_cell.angle_alpha   90.00
_cell.angle_beta   90.00
_cell.angle_gamma   90.00
#
_symmetry.space_group_name_H-M   'P 1'
#
loop_
_entity.id
_entity.type
_entity.pdbx_description
1 polymer ?
#
loop_
_entity_poly.entity_id
_entity_poly.type
_entity_poly.pdbx_seq_one_letter_code
_entity_poly.pdbx_strand_id
1 'polypeptide(L)'
;MFRFSRIPSLMALAIFLMPALSAQAQYTSDIDIYSGNSTTDRPNVLIILDNTANWTTAFPNEMAALKSTIAGLTDNKFNVGLMMFTETGNPNSNEDGGYVRAAIRTMDSNYKTKFQDMLTGFDVGADKSNGGKAGKTMAEAYYYFTGSAPNSGNNKVKADYTGNKSGTPSSNAIYSTSGNALASVSATRYIPPGSGVCARNYIIYISNGAVQDNANDNTDASNRLRAAYAAASMARPADITGLSPNGSQENFADEWARFMRNSPSNITTYTVDVDKVTTGQGPGWSALLRSMAQQSGGEYFSVSSSGTELAEKLSSIFNQIQSVDSVFSSASLPVSTSARGSFDNQVFMGMFRPDRDSHPRWRGNLKQYQFKYDPITDTLALVGADGEAAIGDKGFISTSAVSFWTSASTFWTNQQLGTPPSSSDRPDGEVVEKGGVAQLIRTANATTQANRNLYTCVGCATGTVLSSTAAAKFATANSSSFTAISSNSTERDQIINWIRGTDNAADENGPGGTTTIRPSVHGDVLHSRPAVVNYGGSTGVVVFYGSNDGMLRAISGKQTGTGAGKELWGFIPEEHFPKLKRLRDNTPKIRISTTNLPASDLPTLRDYFVDGPIGLYQEKNASGGNTKTHLYVAMRRGGRFIYALDVTDPTAPKFLWKKSYNDTNFEKLGQTWSEPVVAKIKGNTNPVIIMGAGYDADAEDLATAGTTTMGNAVLILDAFTGAHLKTLNTTRSVAADVNVVDSDSDGYVDRAYAVDTAGKIYRIDLETPSSSDQSVWNIYTLAELSETSTTRKFFYRPDVLRTQKFTAIMVGSGDREKPLYTSSNDAFFTIFDERVSKGTPAAAPTTIKKSELREVGSTAQTNPSLAKGCFIPLARGEKVVNASTTFLGTTYFGTNQPNNGSNGQTCTANLGLAKTYAAPLFCRAPESQDLEGGGLPPSPVAGFVTVTYTPPGSDSPVTTQKPFVIGKPNPKKSPLQASLPPGKLTIPQRRQYWYQQNAR
;
A
#
# COMPACT_ATOMS: atom_id res chain seq x y z
N MET A 1 -10.58 -77.76 25.37
CA MET A 1 -10.88 -78.93 24.51
C MET A 1 -11.81 -78.44 23.40
N PHE A 2 -11.43 -78.74 22.16
CA PHE A 2 -12.17 -78.64 20.89
C PHE A 2 -12.52 -77.28 20.24
N ARG A 3 -11.75 -77.04 19.17
CA ARG A 3 -11.95 -76.15 18.02
C ARG A 3 -13.27 -76.42 17.29
N PHE A 4 -13.82 -75.41 16.61
CA PHE A 4 -14.19 -75.55 15.19
C PHE A 4 -14.04 -74.21 14.45
N SER A 5 -13.84 -74.33 13.15
CA SER A 5 -13.22 -73.40 12.19
C SER A 5 -14.26 -72.81 11.23
N ARG A 6 -14.02 -71.59 10.71
CA ARG A 6 -14.04 -71.20 9.27
C ARG A 6 -14.49 -69.73 9.04
N ILE A 7 -13.66 -69.03 8.26
CA ILE A 7 -13.88 -67.76 7.50
C ILE A 7 -14.57 -68.19 6.15
N PRO A 8 -15.31 -67.39 5.32
CA PRO A 8 -15.12 -65.96 4.99
C PRO A 8 -16.33 -65.08 4.55
N SER A 9 -16.01 -63.79 4.30
CA SER A 9 -16.48 -62.89 3.23
C SER A 9 -17.79 -62.05 3.30
N LEU A 10 -17.53 -60.72 3.31
CA LEU A 10 -18.08 -59.62 2.51
C LEU A 10 -19.49 -59.01 2.74
N MET A 11 -19.40 -57.69 3.02
CA MET A 11 -20.12 -56.54 2.42
C MET A 11 -21.24 -55.82 3.22
N ALA A 12 -20.89 -54.57 3.63
CA ALA A 12 -21.67 -53.31 3.70
C ALA A 12 -22.97 -53.29 4.57
N LEU A 13 -23.38 -52.23 5.27
CA LEU A 13 -23.21 -50.78 5.10
C LEU A 13 -23.67 -50.04 6.37
N ALA A 14 -22.95 -48.96 6.69
CA ALA A 14 -23.35 -47.70 7.37
C ALA A 14 -24.04 -47.70 8.75
N ILE A 15 -23.41 -46.99 9.70
CA ILE A 15 -24.05 -45.98 10.58
C ILE A 15 -22.97 -45.02 11.12
N PHE A 16 -23.10 -43.75 10.73
CA PHE A 16 -22.61 -42.49 11.34
C PHE A 16 -21.10 -42.23 11.54
N LEU A 17 -20.46 -41.62 10.52
CA LEU A 17 -19.47 -40.56 10.74
C LEU A 17 -20.19 -39.21 10.81
N MET A 18 -20.19 -38.56 11.98
CA MET A 18 -20.33 -37.11 12.05
C MET A 18 -19.00 -36.48 11.59
N PRO A 19 -18.97 -35.55 10.63
CA PRO A 19 -17.77 -34.77 10.38
C PRO A 19 -17.64 -33.77 11.53
N ALA A 20 -16.59 -33.93 12.34
CA ALA A 20 -16.10 -32.83 13.16
C ALA A 20 -15.76 -31.67 12.21
N LEU A 21 -16.60 -30.63 12.22
CA LEU A 21 -16.26 -29.31 11.69
C LEU A 21 -15.04 -28.83 12.48
N SER A 22 -13.84 -29.10 11.96
CA SER A 22 -12.63 -28.43 12.40
C SER A 22 -12.80 -26.96 12.02
N ALA A 23 -13.02 -26.12 13.02
CA ALA A 23 -12.83 -24.69 12.90
C ALA A 23 -11.36 -24.47 12.50
N GLN A 24 -11.10 -24.34 11.18
CA GLN A 24 -9.76 -24.02 10.70
C GLN A 24 -9.36 -22.68 11.30
N ALA A 25 -8.31 -22.68 12.13
CA ALA A 25 -7.79 -21.49 12.79
C ALA A 25 -7.72 -20.30 11.79
N GLN A 26 -8.22 -19.15 12.23
CA GLN A 26 -8.14 -17.91 11.49
C GLN A 26 -6.66 -17.54 11.35
N TYR A 27 -6.15 -17.59 10.12
CA TYR A 27 -4.81 -17.13 9.80
C TYR A 27 -4.82 -15.60 9.79
N THR A 28 -3.90 -14.97 10.51
CA THR A 28 -3.73 -13.52 10.53
C THR A 28 -2.36 -13.14 9.96
N SER A 29 -2.32 -12.15 9.08
CA SER A 29 -1.09 -11.61 8.49
C SER A 29 -1.19 -10.09 8.35
N ASP A 30 -0.04 -9.41 8.27
CA ASP A 30 -0.01 -7.97 8.04
C ASP A 30 -0.75 -7.52 6.77
N ILE A 31 -0.88 -8.39 5.75
CA ILE A 31 -1.69 -8.11 4.54
C ILE A 31 -3.20 -8.04 4.80
N ASP A 32 -3.69 -8.49 5.95
CA ASP A 32 -5.11 -8.41 6.32
C ASP A 32 -5.59 -6.97 6.40
N ILE A 33 -4.71 -6.02 6.69
CA ILE A 33 -5.06 -4.59 6.68
C ILE A 33 -5.48 -4.13 5.27
N TYR A 34 -5.00 -4.81 4.22
CA TYR A 34 -5.32 -4.50 2.82
C TYR A 34 -6.54 -5.25 2.30
N SER A 35 -7.13 -6.13 3.11
CA SER A 35 -8.24 -7.01 2.74
C SER A 35 -9.59 -6.31 2.52
N GLY A 36 -9.59 -4.97 2.47
CA GLY A 36 -10.80 -4.20 2.22
C GLY A 36 -11.83 -4.41 3.33
N ASN A 37 -11.49 -4.11 4.58
CA ASN A 37 -12.50 -3.85 5.60
C ASN A 37 -13.19 -2.49 5.31
N SER A 38 -14.05 -2.45 4.30
CA SER A 38 -15.27 -1.66 4.38
C SER A 38 -16.47 -2.62 4.33
N THR A 39 -16.49 -3.61 5.23
CA THR A 39 -17.68 -4.44 5.43
C THR A 39 -18.82 -3.69 6.12
N THR A 40 -18.66 -2.39 6.44
CA THR A 40 -19.73 -1.63 7.08
C THR A 40 -20.44 -0.60 6.19
N ASP A 41 -19.80 0.03 5.18
CA ASP A 41 -20.49 1.06 4.37
C ASP A 41 -20.40 0.82 2.84
N ARG A 42 -21.52 0.35 2.27
CA ARG A 42 -21.79 0.30 0.83
C ARG A 42 -21.84 1.74 0.28
N PRO A 43 -21.18 2.07 -0.86
CA PRO A 43 -21.34 3.37 -1.49
C PRO A 43 -22.79 3.58 -1.93
N ASN A 44 -23.29 4.80 -1.73
CA ASN A 44 -24.59 5.26 -2.19
C ASN A 44 -24.41 5.90 -3.57
N VAL A 45 -25.04 5.36 -4.60
CA VAL A 45 -24.97 5.86 -5.97
C VAL A 45 -26.35 6.31 -6.41
N LEU A 46 -26.51 7.60 -6.71
CA LEU A 46 -27.70 8.14 -7.35
C LEU A 46 -27.45 8.32 -8.84
N ILE A 47 -28.20 7.60 -9.68
CA ILE A 47 -28.22 7.87 -11.11
C ILE A 47 -29.21 9.00 -11.36
N ILE A 48 -28.76 10.09 -11.97
CA ILE A 48 -29.65 11.15 -12.47
C ILE A 48 -29.76 10.96 -13.98
N LEU A 49 -30.95 10.65 -14.45
CA LEU A 49 -31.23 10.34 -15.83
C LEU A 49 -31.95 11.51 -16.52
N ASP A 50 -31.35 12.03 -17.58
CA ASP A 50 -31.96 13.03 -18.45
C ASP A 50 -33.05 12.42 -19.33
N ASN A 51 -34.29 12.54 -18.86
CA ASN A 51 -35.51 12.13 -19.57
C ASN A 51 -36.14 13.26 -20.39
N THR A 52 -35.38 14.27 -20.83
CA THR A 52 -35.89 15.28 -21.77
C THR A 52 -36.19 14.67 -23.15
N ALA A 53 -36.84 15.42 -24.03
CA ALA A 53 -37.16 14.94 -25.38
C ALA A 53 -35.96 14.39 -26.17
N ASN A 54 -34.74 14.84 -25.83
CA ASN A 54 -33.50 14.39 -26.47
C ASN A 54 -33.17 12.91 -26.20
N TRP A 55 -33.71 12.30 -25.13
CA TRP A 55 -33.47 10.89 -24.84
C TRP A 55 -34.12 9.93 -25.85
N THR A 56 -35.04 10.40 -26.70
CA THR A 56 -35.84 9.55 -27.59
C THR A 56 -34.98 8.68 -28.51
N THR A 57 -33.85 9.23 -28.99
CA THR A 57 -32.92 8.51 -29.88
C THR A 57 -32.10 7.47 -29.12
N ALA A 58 -31.59 7.82 -27.94
CA ALA A 58 -30.73 6.95 -27.14
C ALA A 58 -31.53 5.92 -26.31
N PHE A 59 -32.81 6.17 -26.05
CA PHE A 59 -33.68 5.46 -25.10
C PHE A 59 -33.55 3.93 -25.11
N PRO A 60 -33.73 3.21 -26.25
CA PRO A 60 -33.67 1.75 -26.23
C PRO A 60 -32.28 1.22 -25.83
N ASN A 61 -31.21 1.89 -26.26
CA ASN A 61 -29.84 1.49 -25.97
C ASN A 61 -29.41 1.92 -24.56
N GLU A 62 -29.86 3.08 -24.10
CA GLU A 62 -29.61 3.60 -22.76
C GLU A 62 -30.25 2.71 -21.69
N MET A 63 -31.51 2.29 -21.88
CA MET A 63 -32.18 1.37 -20.95
C MET A 63 -31.52 -0.01 -20.96
N ALA A 64 -31.13 -0.51 -22.12
CA ALA A 64 -30.40 -1.78 -22.23
C ALA A 64 -29.03 -1.72 -21.53
N ALA A 65 -28.29 -0.62 -21.71
CA ALA A 65 -26.99 -0.41 -21.08
C ALA A 65 -27.11 -0.32 -19.55
N LEU A 66 -28.02 0.49 -19.04
CA LEU A 66 -28.30 0.59 -17.60
C LEU A 66 -28.69 -0.78 -17.02
N LYS A 67 -29.59 -1.52 -17.68
CA LYS A 67 -29.98 -2.87 -17.25
C LYS A 67 -28.76 -3.80 -17.19
N SER A 68 -27.94 -3.82 -18.24
CA SER A 68 -26.76 -4.67 -18.33
C SER A 68 -25.73 -4.32 -17.24
N THR A 69 -25.47 -3.03 -17.02
CA THR A 69 -24.57 -2.59 -15.94
C THR A 69 -25.10 -3.01 -14.57
N ILE A 70 -26.38 -2.78 -14.27
CA ILE A 70 -26.99 -3.19 -13.01
C ILE A 70 -26.90 -4.71 -12.84
N ALA A 71 -27.18 -5.50 -13.89
CA ALA A 71 -27.04 -6.95 -13.88
C ALA A 71 -25.60 -7.40 -13.56
N GLY A 72 -24.60 -6.68 -14.06
CA GLY A 72 -23.19 -6.94 -13.84
C GLY A 72 -22.65 -6.58 -12.44
N LEU A 73 -23.37 -5.78 -11.65
CA LEU A 73 -22.93 -5.42 -10.29
C LEU A 73 -22.94 -6.64 -9.38
N THR A 74 -21.92 -6.85 -8.56
CA THR A 74 -21.96 -7.90 -7.53
C THR A 74 -22.96 -7.56 -6.43
N ASP A 75 -23.75 -8.55 -6.00
CA ASP A 75 -24.79 -8.37 -5.00
C ASP A 75 -24.21 -7.80 -3.68
N ASN A 76 -24.98 -6.93 -3.03
CA ASN A 76 -24.67 -6.30 -1.75
C ASN A 76 -23.41 -5.40 -1.74
N LYS A 77 -22.86 -5.03 -2.90
CA LYS A 77 -21.68 -4.13 -2.98
C LYS A 77 -22.01 -2.65 -3.08
N PHE A 78 -23.21 -2.28 -3.53
CA PHE A 78 -23.65 -0.90 -3.70
C PHE A 78 -25.04 -0.68 -3.12
N ASN A 79 -25.33 0.55 -2.73
CA ASN A 79 -26.70 1.06 -2.70
C ASN A 79 -26.92 1.92 -3.94
N VAL A 80 -27.99 1.70 -4.69
CA VAL A 80 -28.24 2.40 -5.95
C VAL A 80 -29.68 2.92 -5.99
N GLY A 81 -29.85 4.14 -6.47
CA GLY A 81 -31.14 4.79 -6.71
C GLY A 81 -31.18 5.53 -8.05
N LEU A 82 -32.36 6.04 -8.40
CA LEU A 82 -32.62 6.73 -9.66
C LEU A 82 -33.43 8.01 -9.42
N MET A 83 -32.98 9.11 -10.01
CA MET A 83 -33.67 10.40 -10.09
C MET A 83 -33.83 10.79 -11.57
N MET A 84 -34.95 11.45 -11.88
CA MET A 84 -35.29 11.92 -13.22
C MET A 84 -35.76 13.38 -13.15
N PHE A 85 -35.75 14.09 -14.27
CA PHE A 85 -36.42 15.39 -14.35
C PHE A 85 -37.93 15.22 -14.27
N THR A 86 -38.61 16.25 -13.78
CA THR A 86 -40.07 16.25 -13.60
C THR A 86 -40.82 15.99 -14.90
N GLU A 87 -41.67 14.95 -14.89
CA GLU A 87 -42.44 14.50 -16.04
C GLU A 87 -43.52 15.47 -16.51
N THR A 88 -43.92 15.34 -17.77
CA THR A 88 -45.01 16.11 -18.37
C THR A 88 -46.37 15.74 -17.75
N GLY A 89 -47.32 16.68 -17.74
CA GLY A 89 -48.72 16.47 -17.34
C GLY A 89 -49.02 16.87 -15.89
N ASN A 90 -50.30 17.01 -15.56
CA ASN A 90 -50.77 17.34 -14.20
C ASN A 90 -50.93 16.03 -13.39
N PRO A 91 -50.42 15.92 -12.15
CA PRO A 91 -49.79 16.95 -11.31
C PRO A 91 -48.27 17.05 -11.43
N ASN A 92 -47.63 16.33 -12.36
CA ASN A 92 -46.17 16.18 -12.40
C ASN A 92 -45.40 17.47 -12.80
N SER A 93 -46.00 18.33 -13.62
CA SER A 93 -45.36 19.54 -14.18
C SER A 93 -45.68 20.82 -13.40
N ASN A 94 -46.12 20.70 -12.15
CA ASN A 94 -46.49 21.83 -11.30
C ASN A 94 -45.28 22.63 -10.76
N GLU A 95 -44.14 21.97 -10.59
CA GLU A 95 -42.90 22.55 -10.07
C GLU A 95 -41.71 21.91 -10.80
N ASP A 96 -40.82 22.73 -11.33
CA ASP A 96 -39.67 22.34 -12.14
C ASP A 96 -38.50 21.83 -11.29
N GLY A 97 -37.86 20.72 -11.71
CA GLY A 97 -36.63 20.21 -11.11
C GLY A 97 -36.47 18.69 -11.28
N GLY A 98 -36.00 18.02 -10.22
CA GLY A 98 -35.85 16.57 -10.16
C GLY A 98 -36.90 15.88 -9.28
N TYR A 99 -37.02 14.57 -9.39
CA TYR A 99 -37.73 13.74 -8.42
C TYR A 99 -37.11 12.34 -8.33
N VAL A 100 -37.18 11.72 -7.14
CA VAL A 100 -36.62 10.38 -6.91
C VAL A 100 -37.61 9.33 -7.42
N ARG A 101 -37.27 8.68 -8.54
CA ARG A 101 -38.05 7.59 -9.15
C ARG A 101 -37.84 6.27 -8.43
N ALA A 102 -36.64 6.04 -7.91
CA ALA A 102 -36.31 4.94 -7.03
C ALA A 102 -35.30 5.40 -5.96
N ALA A 103 -35.65 5.23 -4.69
CA ALA A 103 -34.76 5.53 -3.58
C ALA A 103 -33.52 4.65 -3.59
N ILE A 104 -32.40 5.20 -3.09
CA ILE A 104 -31.13 4.48 -2.94
C ILE A 104 -31.32 3.33 -1.94
N ARG A 105 -31.20 2.10 -2.43
CA ARG A 105 -31.32 0.87 -1.62
C ARG A 105 -30.21 -0.09 -1.97
N THR A 106 -29.91 -1.00 -1.05
CA THR A 106 -28.93 -2.07 -1.29
C THR A 106 -29.32 -2.89 -2.50
N MET A 107 -28.37 -3.02 -3.43
CA MET A 107 -28.48 -3.90 -4.59
C MET A 107 -28.24 -5.36 -4.17
N ASP A 108 -29.16 -5.91 -3.38
CA ASP A 108 -29.26 -7.37 -3.19
C ASP A 108 -29.92 -8.03 -4.42
N SER A 109 -29.86 -9.36 -4.50
CA SER A 109 -30.39 -10.11 -5.65
C SER A 109 -31.86 -9.83 -5.97
N ASN A 110 -32.67 -9.56 -4.94
CA ASN A 110 -34.10 -9.29 -5.08
C ASN A 110 -34.34 -7.86 -5.60
N TYR A 111 -33.77 -6.85 -4.94
CA TYR A 111 -33.92 -5.46 -5.33
C TYR A 111 -33.31 -5.19 -6.71
N LYS A 112 -32.16 -5.79 -7.01
CA LYS A 112 -31.50 -5.72 -8.31
C LYS A 112 -32.37 -6.25 -9.45
N THR A 113 -33.17 -7.29 -9.21
CA THR A 113 -34.12 -7.81 -10.21
C THR A 113 -35.26 -6.80 -10.44
N LYS A 114 -35.86 -6.28 -9.37
CA LYS A 114 -36.92 -5.25 -9.45
C LYS A 114 -36.45 -3.98 -10.14
N PHE A 115 -35.22 -3.55 -9.89
CA PHE A 115 -34.64 -2.36 -10.50
C PHE A 115 -34.43 -2.54 -12.00
N GLN A 116 -33.95 -3.72 -12.43
CA GLN A 116 -33.85 -4.07 -13.85
C GLN A 116 -35.22 -4.10 -14.53
N ASP A 117 -36.24 -4.68 -13.88
CA ASP A 117 -37.60 -4.74 -14.41
C ASP A 117 -38.24 -3.34 -14.55
N MET A 118 -37.92 -2.44 -13.61
CA MET A 118 -38.33 -1.03 -13.70
C MET A 118 -37.69 -0.35 -14.91
N LEU A 119 -36.37 -0.49 -15.11
CA LEU A 119 -35.66 0.10 -16.26
C LEU A 119 -36.23 -0.41 -17.59
N THR A 120 -36.56 -1.70 -17.69
CA THR A 120 -37.20 -2.24 -18.90
C THR A 120 -38.64 -1.79 -19.09
N GLY A 121 -39.29 -1.32 -18.03
CA GLY A 121 -40.69 -0.90 -18.04
C GLY A 121 -40.88 0.59 -18.30
N PHE A 122 -39.81 1.37 -18.51
CA PHE A 122 -39.93 2.77 -18.91
C PHE A 122 -40.50 2.91 -20.32
N ASP A 123 -41.23 3.99 -20.52
CA ASP A 123 -41.80 4.39 -21.80
C ASP A 123 -41.24 5.75 -22.21
N VAL A 124 -40.74 5.81 -23.45
CA VAL A 124 -40.08 7.00 -24.02
C VAL A 124 -40.96 8.25 -24.03
N GLY A 125 -42.30 8.08 -24.07
CA GLY A 125 -43.27 9.16 -24.05
C GLY A 125 -43.83 9.44 -22.66
N ALA A 126 -44.27 8.40 -21.95
CA ALA A 126 -44.95 8.51 -20.68
C ALA A 126 -44.02 8.87 -19.51
N ASP A 127 -42.71 8.60 -19.62
CA ASP A 127 -41.70 9.00 -18.64
C ASP A 127 -40.92 10.26 -19.10
N LYS A 128 -41.39 10.95 -20.14
CA LYS A 128 -40.73 12.14 -20.69
C LYS A 128 -40.92 13.39 -19.83
N SER A 129 -39.84 14.12 -19.60
CA SER A 129 -39.81 15.40 -18.89
C SER A 129 -40.52 16.53 -19.63
N ASN A 130 -41.07 17.49 -18.87
CA ASN A 130 -41.61 18.75 -19.39
C ASN A 130 -40.50 19.78 -19.74
N GLY A 131 -39.24 19.49 -19.37
CA GLY A 131 -38.07 20.31 -19.63
C GLY A 131 -36.89 19.95 -18.71
N GLY A 132 -35.66 20.07 -19.23
CA GLY A 132 -34.46 19.87 -18.42
C GLY A 132 -34.17 21.13 -17.59
N LYS A 133 -33.85 20.95 -16.30
CA LYS A 133 -33.50 22.04 -15.36
C LYS A 133 -32.31 21.63 -14.50
N ALA A 134 -31.11 21.61 -15.08
CA ALA A 134 -29.97 20.91 -14.50
C ALA A 134 -29.56 21.47 -13.13
N GLY A 135 -29.52 22.80 -12.97
CA GLY A 135 -29.19 23.43 -11.69
C GLY A 135 -30.22 23.09 -10.60
N LYS A 136 -31.52 23.09 -10.94
CA LYS A 136 -32.61 22.75 -10.01
C LYS A 136 -32.62 21.25 -9.66
N THR A 137 -32.32 20.37 -10.61
CA THR A 137 -32.24 18.93 -10.37
C THR A 137 -31.04 18.56 -9.48
N MET A 138 -29.89 19.21 -9.67
CA MET A 138 -28.74 19.03 -8.78
C MET A 138 -29.03 19.54 -7.36
N ALA A 139 -29.81 20.61 -7.22
CA ALA A 139 -30.32 21.06 -5.91
C ALA A 139 -31.23 20.00 -5.26
N GLU A 140 -32.16 19.41 -6.03
CA GLU A 140 -33.04 18.36 -5.52
C GLU A 140 -32.27 17.10 -5.08
N ALA A 141 -31.23 16.71 -5.82
CA ALA A 141 -30.33 15.63 -5.43
C ALA A 141 -29.67 15.90 -4.07
N TYR A 142 -29.18 17.12 -3.84
CA TYR A 142 -28.66 17.54 -2.54
C TYR A 142 -29.74 17.45 -1.44
N TYR A 143 -30.97 17.88 -1.72
CA TYR A 143 -32.06 17.77 -0.74
C TYR A 143 -32.38 16.32 -0.38
N TYR A 144 -32.31 15.41 -1.34
CA TYR A 144 -32.48 13.99 -1.07
C TYR A 144 -31.35 13.45 -0.18
N PHE A 145 -30.08 13.69 -0.51
CA PHE A 145 -28.93 13.23 0.28
C PHE A 145 -28.90 13.82 1.71
N THR A 146 -29.45 15.01 1.91
CA THR A 146 -29.48 15.69 3.22
C THR A 146 -30.79 15.51 3.99
N GLY A 147 -31.78 14.84 3.40
CA GLY A 147 -33.11 14.69 4.01
C GLY A 147 -33.83 16.03 4.18
N SER A 148 -33.54 17.00 3.32
CA SER A 148 -34.13 18.35 3.33
C SER A 148 -35.53 18.35 2.72
N ALA A 149 -36.21 19.50 2.78
CA ALA A 149 -37.51 19.66 2.13
C ALA A 149 -37.36 19.55 0.60
N PRO A 150 -38.16 18.70 -0.07
CA PRO A 150 -38.17 18.63 -1.53
C PRO A 150 -38.70 19.94 -2.11
N ASN A 151 -38.16 20.38 -3.25
CA ASN A 151 -38.74 21.47 -4.02
C ASN A 151 -39.75 20.93 -5.03
N SER A 152 -39.27 20.07 -5.92
CA SER A 152 -40.08 19.45 -6.97
C SER A 152 -40.31 17.95 -6.73
N GLY A 153 -39.62 17.36 -5.76
CA GLY A 153 -39.56 15.92 -5.57
C GLY A 153 -40.81 15.24 -5.01
N ASN A 154 -41.70 15.99 -4.38
CA ASN A 154 -42.98 15.50 -3.87
C ASN A 154 -44.15 15.85 -4.82
N ASN A 155 -45.33 15.31 -4.55
CA ASN A 155 -46.54 15.46 -5.37
C ASN A 155 -46.39 14.99 -6.82
N LYS A 156 -45.41 14.12 -7.09
CA LYS A 156 -45.23 13.45 -8.38
C LYS A 156 -45.88 12.08 -8.34
N VAL A 157 -46.63 11.74 -9.38
CA VAL A 157 -47.34 10.45 -9.47
C VAL A 157 -46.35 9.31 -9.27
N LYS A 158 -45.22 9.36 -9.97
CA LYS A 158 -44.20 8.31 -9.99
C LYS A 158 -43.04 8.52 -8.99
N ALA A 159 -43.18 9.38 -8.00
CA ALA A 159 -42.16 9.49 -6.95
C ALA A 159 -42.14 8.25 -6.06
N ASP A 160 -40.95 7.90 -5.56
CA ASP A 160 -40.77 6.81 -4.61
C ASP A 160 -41.22 7.23 -3.20
N TYR A 161 -42.48 6.93 -2.86
CA TYR A 161 -43.05 7.15 -1.54
C TYR A 161 -43.77 5.90 -1.00
N THR A 162 -43.82 5.79 0.33
CA THR A 162 -44.49 4.68 1.01
C THR A 162 -45.98 4.62 0.63
N GLY A 163 -46.41 3.48 0.07
CA GLY A 163 -47.80 3.25 -0.32
C GLY A 163 -48.15 3.67 -1.75
N ASN A 164 -47.19 4.13 -2.56
CA ASN A 164 -47.43 4.42 -3.98
C ASN A 164 -47.81 3.14 -4.74
N LYS A 165 -48.88 3.21 -5.54
CA LYS A 165 -49.36 2.12 -6.41
C LYS A 165 -49.61 2.57 -7.85
N SER A 166 -49.07 3.72 -8.23
CA SER A 166 -49.25 4.30 -9.55
C SER A 166 -48.19 3.83 -10.55
N GLY A 167 -48.53 3.86 -11.84
CA GLY A 167 -47.64 3.43 -12.92
C GLY A 167 -47.69 1.93 -13.20
N THR A 168 -46.59 1.39 -13.71
CA THR A 168 -46.48 -0.01 -14.15
C THR A 168 -46.36 -0.99 -12.97
N PRO A 169 -46.64 -2.29 -13.17
CA PRO A 169 -46.36 -3.31 -12.15
C PRO A 169 -44.92 -3.30 -11.64
N SER A 170 -43.94 -3.03 -12.51
CA SER A 170 -42.53 -2.91 -12.12
C SER A 170 -42.24 -1.67 -11.27
N SER A 171 -42.90 -0.54 -11.54
CA SER A 171 -42.84 0.65 -10.68
C SER A 171 -43.40 0.35 -9.28
N ASN A 172 -44.55 -0.32 -9.20
CA ASN A 172 -45.18 -0.72 -7.93
C ASN A 172 -44.31 -1.69 -7.11
N ALA A 173 -43.55 -2.56 -7.77
CA ALA A 173 -42.60 -3.45 -7.12
C ALA A 173 -41.44 -2.68 -6.45
N ILE A 174 -41.01 -1.56 -7.02
CA ILE A 174 -40.03 -0.66 -6.41
C ILE A 174 -40.64 0.06 -5.20
N TYR A 175 -41.84 0.65 -5.35
CA TYR A 175 -42.47 1.45 -4.28
C TYR A 175 -42.89 0.63 -3.06
N SER A 176 -43.23 -0.64 -3.26
CA SER A 176 -43.51 -1.57 -2.16
C SER A 176 -42.26 -2.01 -1.39
N THR A 177 -41.06 -1.66 -1.86
CA THR A 177 -39.80 -1.98 -1.18
C THR A 177 -39.49 -0.93 -0.12
N SER A 178 -39.22 -1.39 1.12
CA SER A 178 -38.88 -0.52 2.26
C SER A 178 -37.68 0.40 1.98
N GLY A 179 -37.59 1.52 2.70
CA GLY A 179 -36.58 2.55 2.46
C GLY A 179 -36.95 3.51 1.32
N ASN A 180 -38.24 3.89 1.21
CA ASN A 180 -38.70 4.88 0.25
C ASN A 180 -38.06 6.25 0.49
N ALA A 181 -37.99 7.08 -0.56
CA ALA A 181 -37.40 8.42 -0.47
C ALA A 181 -38.32 9.40 0.26
N LEU A 182 -39.63 9.14 0.27
CA LEU A 182 -40.65 9.97 0.91
C LEU A 182 -41.61 9.10 1.73
N ALA A 183 -42.08 9.62 2.86
CA ALA A 183 -43.06 8.91 3.71
C ALA A 183 -44.49 8.92 3.15
N SER A 184 -44.80 9.86 2.25
CA SER A 184 -46.09 10.01 1.57
C SER A 184 -45.92 10.88 0.32
N VAL A 185 -46.93 10.93 -0.54
CA VAL A 185 -46.92 11.76 -1.77
C VAL A 185 -46.69 13.25 -1.48
N SER A 186 -47.20 13.76 -0.35
CA SER A 186 -47.10 15.15 0.08
C SER A 186 -46.08 15.37 1.20
N ALA A 187 -45.14 14.44 1.37
CA ALA A 187 -44.13 14.53 2.43
C ALA A 187 -43.33 15.84 2.31
N THR A 188 -43.11 16.48 3.46
CA THR A 188 -42.43 17.78 3.56
C THR A 188 -40.92 17.67 3.70
N ARG A 189 -40.37 16.44 3.76
CA ARG A 189 -38.94 16.14 3.84
C ARG A 189 -38.62 14.83 3.15
N TYR A 190 -37.43 14.75 2.57
CA TYR A 190 -36.83 13.50 2.13
C TYR A 190 -36.39 12.62 3.30
N ILE A 191 -36.50 11.31 3.11
CA ILE A 191 -35.81 10.30 3.90
C ILE A 191 -34.46 10.08 3.22
N PRO A 192 -33.34 10.54 3.81
CA PRO A 192 -32.04 10.41 3.17
C PRO A 192 -31.62 8.93 3.11
N PRO A 193 -30.71 8.56 2.19
CA PRO A 193 -30.09 7.23 2.21
C PRO A 193 -29.40 7.00 3.58
N GLY A 194 -29.42 5.75 4.06
CA GLY A 194 -28.97 5.37 5.40
C GLY A 194 -27.65 6.01 5.83
N SER A 195 -27.67 6.64 7.02
CA SER A 195 -26.62 7.51 7.54
C SER A 195 -25.60 6.76 8.38
N GLY A 196 -24.61 6.16 7.72
CA GLY A 196 -23.27 6.05 8.31
C GLY A 196 -22.61 7.43 8.27
N VAL A 197 -21.85 7.82 9.28
CA VAL A 197 -21.11 9.11 9.31
C VAL A 197 -19.94 9.12 8.29
N CYS A 198 -19.86 8.08 7.45
CA CYS A 198 -18.89 7.80 6.39
C CYS A 198 -19.54 7.46 5.00
N ALA A 199 -20.83 7.76 4.78
CA ALA A 199 -21.51 7.38 3.54
C ALA A 199 -20.79 7.91 2.28
N ARG A 200 -20.22 7.00 1.47
CA ARG A 200 -19.58 7.34 0.20
C ARG A 200 -20.67 7.63 -0.83
N ASN A 201 -20.94 8.90 -1.08
CA ASN A 201 -22.05 9.34 -1.94
C ASN A 201 -21.54 9.72 -3.33
N TYR A 202 -22.20 9.18 -4.35
CA TYR A 202 -21.87 9.40 -5.75
C TYR A 202 -23.13 9.77 -6.53
N ILE A 203 -22.97 10.65 -7.50
CA ILE A 203 -23.96 10.94 -8.54
C ILE A 203 -23.37 10.47 -9.88
N ILE A 204 -24.17 9.76 -10.67
CA ILE A 204 -23.90 9.51 -12.09
C ILE A 204 -24.95 10.30 -12.86
N TYR A 205 -24.57 11.44 -13.43
CA TYR A 205 -25.43 12.27 -14.24
C TYR A 205 -25.34 11.81 -15.70
N ILE A 206 -26.41 11.24 -16.23
CA ILE A 206 -26.51 10.79 -17.63
C ILE A 206 -27.28 11.85 -18.39
N SER A 207 -26.60 12.49 -19.34
CA SER A 207 -27.09 13.58 -20.18
C SER A 207 -27.44 13.05 -21.56
N ASN A 208 -28.66 13.36 -22.03
CA ASN A 208 -29.12 13.01 -23.38
C ASN A 208 -29.15 14.22 -24.33
N GLY A 209 -28.75 15.40 -23.88
CA GLY A 209 -28.57 16.57 -24.73
C GLY A 209 -28.36 17.85 -23.94
N ALA A 210 -28.20 18.97 -24.64
CA ALA A 210 -27.97 20.26 -23.99
C ALA A 210 -29.20 20.73 -23.19
N VAL A 211 -29.01 20.99 -21.91
CA VAL A 211 -30.02 21.57 -21.01
C VAL A 211 -29.68 23.03 -20.73
N GLN A 212 -30.39 23.94 -21.39
CA GLN A 212 -30.20 25.38 -21.23
C GLN A 212 -31.26 25.97 -20.30
N ASP A 213 -30.90 26.09 -19.03
CA ASP A 213 -31.72 26.73 -18.01
C ASP A 213 -31.88 28.23 -18.37
N ASN A 214 -33.10 28.76 -18.29
CA ASN A 214 -33.33 30.18 -18.57
C ASN A 214 -32.85 31.06 -17.40
N ALA A 215 -32.81 32.38 -17.60
CA ALA A 215 -32.31 33.31 -16.58
C ALA A 215 -33.06 33.22 -15.22
N ASN A 216 -34.37 32.96 -15.24
CA ASN A 216 -35.16 32.81 -14.02
C ASN A 216 -34.80 31.51 -13.29
N ASP A 217 -34.61 30.41 -14.03
CA ASP A 217 -34.21 29.12 -13.49
C ASP A 217 -32.81 29.17 -12.88
N ASN A 218 -31.85 29.81 -13.57
CA ASN A 218 -30.49 30.01 -13.07
C ASN A 218 -30.47 30.89 -11.82
N THR A 219 -31.28 31.96 -11.80
CA THR A 219 -31.42 32.83 -10.63
C THR A 219 -31.97 32.04 -9.43
N ASP A 220 -32.99 31.21 -9.63
CA ASP A 220 -33.55 30.37 -8.58
C ASP A 220 -32.53 29.32 -8.08
N ALA A 221 -31.84 28.62 -8.99
CA ALA A 221 -30.80 27.66 -8.63
C ALA A 221 -29.65 28.31 -7.84
N SER A 222 -29.23 29.52 -8.21
CA SER A 222 -28.20 30.30 -7.51
C SER A 222 -28.65 30.78 -6.13
N ASN A 223 -29.91 31.19 -5.99
CA ASN A 223 -30.49 31.57 -4.69
C ASN A 223 -30.54 30.38 -3.73
N ARG A 224 -30.96 29.21 -4.23
CA ARG A 224 -30.96 27.95 -3.47
C ARG A 224 -29.57 27.52 -3.07
N LEU A 225 -28.59 27.67 -3.98
CA LEU A 225 -27.19 27.37 -3.67
C LEU A 225 -26.67 28.28 -2.55
N ARG A 226 -26.99 29.58 -2.60
CA ARG A 226 -26.65 30.53 -1.53
C ARG A 226 -27.25 30.10 -0.19
N ALA A 227 -28.51 29.69 -0.18
CA ALA A 227 -29.17 29.16 1.01
C ALA A 227 -28.50 27.87 1.52
N ALA A 228 -28.05 26.99 0.62
CA ALA A 228 -27.36 25.76 0.97
C ALA A 228 -25.97 26.01 1.58
N TYR A 229 -25.17 26.94 1.03
CA TYR A 229 -23.92 27.39 1.63
C TYR A 229 -24.13 27.96 3.05
N ALA A 230 -25.16 28.80 3.22
CA ALA A 230 -25.51 29.36 4.52
C ALA A 230 -25.93 28.27 5.52
N ALA A 231 -26.78 27.33 5.09
CA ALA A 231 -27.23 26.21 5.92
C ALA A 231 -26.07 25.27 6.32
N ALA A 232 -25.07 25.11 5.45
CA ALA A 232 -23.87 24.33 5.72
C ALA A 232 -22.79 25.10 6.51
N SER A 233 -23.03 26.36 6.88
CA SER A 233 -22.04 27.25 7.53
C SER A 233 -20.74 27.39 6.72
N MET A 234 -20.86 27.46 5.40
CA MET A 234 -19.74 27.55 4.45
C MET A 234 -19.73 28.89 3.73
N ALA A 235 -18.54 29.46 3.50
CA ALA A 235 -18.39 30.62 2.63
C ALA A 235 -18.63 30.23 1.17
N ARG A 236 -19.52 30.95 0.48
CA ARG A 236 -19.75 30.76 -0.96
C ARG A 236 -18.59 31.38 -1.76
N PRO A 237 -17.86 30.60 -2.56
CA PRO A 237 -16.81 31.13 -3.45
C PRO A 237 -17.42 31.87 -4.63
N ALA A 238 -16.58 32.55 -5.42
CA ALA A 238 -16.97 33.11 -6.71
C ALA A 238 -17.49 32.00 -7.65
N ASP A 239 -18.49 32.36 -8.46
CA ASP A 239 -19.07 31.47 -9.48
C ASP A 239 -18.02 31.14 -10.55
N ILE A 240 -18.16 29.98 -11.20
CA ILE A 240 -17.15 29.48 -12.15
C ILE A 240 -17.31 30.23 -13.47
N THR A 241 -16.40 31.15 -13.72
CA THR A 241 -16.34 31.90 -14.97
C THR A 241 -15.20 31.38 -15.83
N GLY A 242 -15.46 30.88 -17.04
CA GLY A 242 -14.41 30.47 -17.97
C GLY A 242 -14.57 29.10 -18.65
N LEU A 243 -15.80 28.59 -18.79
CA LEU A 243 -16.05 27.38 -19.57
C LEU A 243 -15.59 27.57 -21.03
N SER A 244 -14.83 26.60 -21.55
CA SER A 244 -14.35 26.59 -22.93
C SER A 244 -14.63 25.23 -23.59
N PRO A 245 -15.35 25.20 -24.74
CA PRO A 245 -16.06 26.31 -25.38
C PRO A 245 -17.14 26.94 -24.49
N ASN A 246 -17.43 28.23 -24.71
CA ASN A 246 -18.49 28.93 -23.98
C ASN A 246 -19.89 28.54 -24.52
N GLY A 247 -20.94 28.84 -23.76
CA GLY A 247 -22.33 28.59 -24.18
C GLY A 247 -23.26 28.05 -23.09
N SER A 248 -22.73 27.68 -21.91
CA SER A 248 -23.52 27.19 -20.77
C SER A 248 -23.01 27.71 -19.41
N GLN A 249 -22.14 28.73 -19.39
CA GLN A 249 -21.50 29.24 -18.17
C GLN A 249 -22.45 29.93 -17.16
N GLU A 250 -23.71 30.14 -17.53
CA GLU A 250 -24.72 30.69 -16.62
C GLU A 250 -25.49 29.60 -15.85
N ASN A 251 -25.31 28.32 -16.22
CA ASN A 251 -25.96 27.21 -15.56
C ASN A 251 -25.21 26.83 -14.27
N PHE A 252 -25.94 26.69 -13.17
CA PHE A 252 -25.38 26.45 -11.84
C PHE A 252 -25.15 24.97 -11.50
N ALA A 253 -25.25 24.04 -12.46
CA ALA A 253 -25.10 22.60 -12.18
C ALA A 253 -23.69 22.21 -11.70
N ASP A 254 -22.63 22.80 -12.26
CA ASP A 254 -21.25 22.62 -11.79
C ASP A 254 -21.00 23.30 -10.45
N GLU A 255 -21.70 24.39 -10.20
CA GLU A 255 -21.65 25.13 -8.93
C GLU A 255 -22.25 24.28 -7.80
N TRP A 256 -23.37 23.61 -8.08
CA TRP A 256 -23.96 22.62 -7.19
C TRP A 256 -23.05 21.40 -7.01
N ALA A 257 -22.43 20.88 -8.07
CA ALA A 257 -21.47 19.77 -7.96
C ALA A 257 -20.26 20.13 -7.08
N ARG A 258 -19.70 21.33 -7.26
CA ARG A 258 -18.63 21.91 -6.42
C ARG A 258 -19.06 22.06 -4.97
N PHE A 259 -20.26 22.60 -4.73
CA PHE A 259 -20.79 22.74 -3.38
C PHE A 259 -20.99 21.38 -2.69
N MET A 260 -21.68 20.45 -3.35
CA MET A 260 -21.99 19.13 -2.80
C MET A 260 -20.73 18.34 -2.44
N ARG A 261 -19.66 18.48 -3.22
CA ARG A 261 -18.36 17.88 -2.91
C ARG A 261 -17.71 18.46 -1.66
N ASN A 262 -17.82 19.76 -1.45
CA ASN A 262 -17.23 20.46 -0.31
C ASN A 262 -18.14 20.46 0.94
N SER A 263 -19.41 20.09 0.77
CA SER A 263 -20.37 19.95 1.87
C SER A 263 -20.08 18.69 2.71
N PRO A 264 -20.66 18.57 3.92
CA PRO A 264 -20.57 17.35 4.73
C PRO A 264 -21.04 16.07 4.02
N SER A 265 -21.86 16.19 2.97
CA SER A 265 -22.32 15.05 2.17
C SER A 265 -21.25 14.46 1.25
N ASN A 266 -20.14 15.19 0.99
CA ASN A 266 -18.95 14.78 0.23
C ASN A 266 -19.28 14.00 -1.05
N ILE A 267 -20.17 14.56 -1.88
CA ILE A 267 -20.73 13.87 -3.04
C ILE A 267 -19.77 14.05 -4.23
N THR A 268 -19.39 12.96 -4.89
CA THR A 268 -18.63 12.98 -6.14
C THR A 268 -19.56 12.79 -7.33
N THR A 269 -19.46 13.62 -8.36
CA THR A 269 -20.34 13.56 -9.54
C THR A 269 -19.57 13.10 -10.77
N TYR A 270 -20.00 12.00 -11.37
CA TYR A 270 -19.62 11.58 -12.71
C TYR A 270 -20.64 12.10 -13.70
N THR A 271 -20.21 12.45 -14.92
CA THR A 271 -21.10 12.90 -15.98
C THR A 271 -20.89 12.08 -17.24
N VAL A 272 -21.98 11.63 -17.86
CA VAL A 272 -22.00 10.87 -19.11
C VAL A 272 -22.77 11.67 -20.14
N ASP A 273 -22.10 12.09 -21.21
CA ASP A 273 -22.64 12.85 -22.35
C ASP A 273 -22.96 11.87 -23.48
N VAL A 274 -24.22 11.42 -23.53
CA VAL A 274 -24.73 10.43 -24.48
C VAL A 274 -25.01 11.11 -25.82
N ASP A 275 -24.50 10.54 -26.91
CA ASP A 275 -24.68 11.03 -28.27
C ASP A 275 -24.33 12.52 -28.42
N LYS A 276 -23.18 12.90 -27.83
CA LYS A 276 -22.68 14.27 -27.76
C LYS A 276 -22.90 15.07 -29.06
N VAL A 277 -23.59 16.19 -28.93
CA VAL A 277 -23.79 17.16 -30.03
C VAL A 277 -22.59 18.12 -30.11
N THR A 278 -21.96 18.22 -31.28
CA THR A 278 -20.74 19.03 -31.49
C THR A 278 -21.00 20.41 -32.08
N THR A 279 -22.25 20.76 -32.37
CA THR A 279 -22.68 22.04 -32.95
C THR A 279 -23.73 22.72 -32.07
N GLY A 280 -24.05 23.99 -32.35
CA GLY A 280 -25.06 24.73 -31.60
C GLY A 280 -24.71 24.85 -30.11
N GLN A 281 -25.67 24.50 -29.24
CA GLN A 281 -25.53 24.57 -27.78
C GLN A 281 -24.75 23.39 -27.17
N GLY A 282 -24.46 22.34 -27.94
CA GLY A 282 -23.80 21.13 -27.46
C GLY A 282 -22.39 21.34 -26.90
N PRO A 283 -21.47 22.07 -27.59
CA PRO A 283 -20.12 22.30 -27.09
C PRO A 283 -20.04 22.98 -25.72
N GLY A 284 -20.87 24.00 -25.49
CA GLY A 284 -20.96 24.68 -24.19
C GLY A 284 -21.53 23.76 -23.11
N TRP A 285 -22.49 22.90 -23.45
CA TRP A 285 -23.05 21.92 -22.53
C TRP A 285 -22.03 20.84 -22.13
N SER A 286 -21.28 20.28 -23.08
CA SER A 286 -20.20 19.35 -22.76
C SER A 286 -19.11 19.99 -21.89
N ALA A 287 -18.86 21.31 -22.04
CA ALA A 287 -17.94 22.04 -21.17
C ALA A 287 -18.47 22.15 -19.73
N LEU A 288 -19.78 22.39 -19.56
CA LEU A 288 -20.42 22.38 -18.24
C LEU A 288 -20.39 20.99 -17.59
N LEU A 289 -20.76 19.92 -18.31
CA LEU A 289 -20.69 18.55 -17.78
C LEU A 289 -19.27 18.19 -17.32
N ARG A 290 -18.26 18.59 -18.10
CA ARG A 290 -16.85 18.44 -17.71
C ARG A 290 -16.51 19.23 -16.45
N SER A 291 -17.01 20.46 -16.33
CA SER A 291 -16.88 21.27 -15.11
C SER A 291 -17.51 20.57 -13.91
N MET A 292 -18.76 20.10 -14.01
CA MET A 292 -19.45 19.35 -12.94
C MET A 292 -18.61 18.18 -12.41
N ALA A 293 -18.08 17.37 -13.33
CA ALA A 293 -17.23 16.24 -12.98
C ALA A 293 -15.93 16.70 -12.30
N GLN A 294 -15.20 17.62 -12.92
CA GLN A 294 -13.91 18.10 -12.42
C GLN A 294 -14.01 18.77 -11.04
N GLN A 295 -15.01 19.63 -10.85
CA GLN A 295 -15.19 20.39 -9.61
C GLN A 295 -15.63 19.50 -8.43
N SER A 296 -16.29 18.37 -8.72
CA SER A 296 -16.67 17.40 -7.71
C SER A 296 -15.66 16.26 -7.53
N GLY A 297 -14.59 16.23 -8.34
CA GLY A 297 -13.57 15.17 -8.32
C GLY A 297 -13.99 13.85 -8.97
N GLY A 298 -15.02 13.87 -9.82
CA GLY A 298 -15.41 12.76 -10.69
C GLY A 298 -14.87 12.92 -12.11
N GLU A 299 -15.35 12.07 -13.02
CA GLU A 299 -14.89 12.02 -14.42
C GLU A 299 -16.03 12.28 -15.41
N TYR A 300 -15.68 12.94 -16.52
CA TYR A 300 -16.56 13.18 -17.66
C TYR A 300 -16.33 12.14 -18.75
N PHE A 301 -17.41 11.51 -19.21
CA PHE A 301 -17.41 10.58 -20.32
C PHE A 301 -18.28 11.14 -21.45
N SER A 302 -17.80 11.01 -22.68
CA SER A 302 -18.63 11.15 -23.88
C SER A 302 -18.79 9.76 -24.45
N VAL A 303 -20.03 9.36 -24.76
CA VAL A 303 -20.33 8.01 -25.22
C VAL A 303 -21.31 8.04 -26.39
N SER A 304 -21.14 7.11 -27.32
CA SER A 304 -22.19 6.80 -28.27
C SER A 304 -23.22 5.86 -27.65
N SER A 305 -24.51 6.13 -27.88
CA SER A 305 -25.58 5.19 -27.59
C SER A 305 -25.60 4.04 -28.60
N SER A 306 -24.89 4.15 -29.73
CA SER A 306 -24.74 3.04 -30.69
C SER A 306 -23.67 2.05 -30.21
N GLY A 307 -24.07 0.86 -29.75
CA GLY A 307 -23.15 -0.22 -29.36
C GLY A 307 -23.06 -0.43 -27.85
N THR A 308 -21.89 -0.87 -27.36
CA THR A 308 -21.67 -1.26 -25.95
C THR A 308 -21.02 -0.19 -25.07
N GLU A 309 -20.57 0.93 -25.66
CA GLU A 309 -19.74 1.94 -24.99
C GLU A 309 -20.40 2.51 -23.73
N LEU A 310 -21.70 2.81 -23.77
CA LEU A 310 -22.44 3.31 -22.61
C LEU A 310 -22.42 2.30 -21.44
N ALA A 311 -22.65 1.01 -21.70
CA ALA A 311 -22.62 -0.03 -20.67
C ALA A 311 -21.21 -0.25 -20.11
N GLU A 312 -20.18 -0.16 -20.97
CA GLU A 312 -18.78 -0.26 -20.58
C GLU A 312 -18.34 0.91 -19.70
N LYS A 313 -18.73 2.15 -20.05
CA LYS A 313 -18.40 3.34 -19.23
C LYS A 313 -19.16 3.36 -17.92
N LEU A 314 -20.44 2.99 -17.90
CA LEU A 314 -21.18 2.83 -16.65
C LEU A 314 -20.53 1.76 -15.76
N SER A 315 -20.12 0.62 -16.32
CA SER A 315 -19.37 -0.42 -15.58
C SER A 315 -18.02 0.08 -15.08
N SER A 316 -17.30 0.88 -15.89
CA SER A 316 -16.06 1.54 -15.50
C SER A 316 -16.27 2.48 -14.31
N ILE A 317 -17.32 3.31 -14.32
CA ILE A 317 -17.68 4.20 -13.20
C ILE A 317 -17.94 3.38 -11.92
N PHE A 318 -18.72 2.29 -11.99
CA PHE A 318 -18.94 1.44 -10.82
C PHE A 318 -17.64 0.74 -10.34
N ASN A 319 -16.73 0.40 -11.24
CA ASN A 319 -15.40 -0.13 -10.88
C ASN A 319 -14.49 0.92 -10.25
N GLN A 320 -14.56 2.18 -10.71
CA GLN A 320 -13.88 3.33 -10.09
C GLN A 320 -14.47 3.64 -8.70
N ILE A 321 -15.78 3.53 -8.51
CA ILE A 321 -16.42 3.72 -7.20
C ILE A 321 -16.01 2.62 -6.20
N GLN A 322 -15.73 1.40 -6.68
CA GLN A 322 -15.18 0.30 -5.88
C GLN A 322 -13.67 0.42 -5.61
N SER A 323 -12.99 1.30 -6.33
CA SER A 323 -11.54 1.50 -6.30
C SER A 323 -11.06 2.04 -4.95
N VAL A 324 -10.51 1.18 -4.10
CA VAL A 324 -9.67 1.61 -2.97
C VAL A 324 -8.21 1.32 -3.35
N ASP A 325 -7.54 2.33 -3.91
CA ASP A 325 -6.12 2.26 -4.24
C ASP A 325 -5.28 2.74 -3.06
N SER A 326 -5.10 1.88 -2.06
CA SER A 326 -4.07 2.12 -1.05
C SER A 326 -2.72 1.73 -1.65
N VAL A 327 -1.98 2.74 -2.10
CA VAL A 327 -0.61 2.60 -2.61
C VAL A 327 0.34 2.74 -1.43
N PHE A 328 1.19 1.73 -1.25
CA PHE A 328 2.18 1.72 -0.18
C PHE A 328 3.58 1.84 -0.75
N SER A 329 4.47 2.38 0.07
CA SER A 329 5.81 2.75 -0.36
C SER A 329 6.85 2.49 0.74
N SER A 330 7.98 1.87 0.35
CA SER A 330 9.21 1.82 1.14
C SER A 330 10.28 2.69 0.48
N ALA A 331 10.85 3.65 1.23
CA ALA A 331 11.88 4.56 0.72
C ALA A 331 13.31 4.12 1.14
N SER A 332 14.29 4.30 0.26
CA SER A 332 15.72 4.05 0.48
C SER A 332 16.59 5.09 -0.24
N LEU A 333 17.83 5.29 0.24
CA LEU A 333 18.74 6.33 -0.26
C LEU A 333 20.19 5.78 -0.41
N PRO A 334 20.90 6.09 -1.52
CA PRO A 334 22.33 5.79 -1.71
C PRO A 334 23.22 6.66 -0.84
N VAL A 335 24.30 6.08 -0.31
CA VAL A 335 25.37 6.83 0.36
C VAL A 335 26.33 7.44 -0.68
N SER A 336 26.73 8.69 -0.45
CA SER A 336 27.65 9.45 -1.30
C SER A 336 29.10 8.98 -1.18
N THR A 337 29.83 8.99 -2.30
CA THR A 337 31.25 8.60 -2.36
C THR A 337 32.21 9.76 -2.12
N SER A 338 31.78 11.00 -2.37
CA SER A 338 32.61 12.21 -2.23
C SER A 338 32.49 12.85 -0.84
N ALA A 339 31.40 12.60 -0.13
CA ALA A 339 31.13 13.15 1.19
C ALA A 339 30.83 12.03 2.19
N ARG A 340 31.83 11.70 3.02
CA ARG A 340 31.78 10.63 4.02
C ARG A 340 30.67 10.94 5.06
N GLY A 341 29.50 10.32 4.90
CA GLY A 341 28.38 10.43 5.84
C GLY A 341 27.12 11.15 5.33
N SER A 342 27.07 11.55 4.05
CA SER A 342 25.85 12.05 3.41
C SER A 342 25.31 11.10 2.35
N PHE A 343 24.02 11.17 2.09
CA PHE A 343 23.33 10.51 1.01
C PHE A 343 23.44 11.31 -0.30
N ASP A 344 23.51 10.61 -1.42
CA ASP A 344 23.27 11.21 -2.73
C ASP A 344 21.77 11.52 -2.87
N ASN A 345 21.44 12.54 -3.68
CA ASN A 345 20.08 13.04 -3.81
C ASN A 345 19.18 12.16 -4.71
N GLN A 346 19.02 10.89 -4.34
CA GLN A 346 18.31 9.87 -5.12
C GLN A 346 17.45 9.00 -4.20
N VAL A 347 16.16 9.26 -4.12
CA VAL A 347 15.21 8.51 -3.28
C VAL A 347 14.60 7.38 -4.09
N PHE A 348 14.90 6.13 -3.75
CA PHE A 348 14.30 4.95 -4.37
C PHE A 348 13.12 4.45 -3.56
N MET A 349 12.01 4.21 -4.24
CA MET A 349 10.72 3.96 -3.66
C MET A 349 10.12 2.67 -4.22
N GLY A 350 10.12 1.60 -3.42
CA GLY A 350 9.42 0.35 -3.75
C GLY A 350 7.93 0.53 -3.54
N MET A 351 7.12 0.17 -4.53
CA MET A 351 5.68 0.37 -4.52
C MET A 351 4.93 -0.93 -4.76
N PHE A 352 3.73 -1.01 -4.20
CA PHE A 352 2.80 -2.10 -4.47
C PHE A 352 1.35 -1.68 -4.41
N ARG A 353 0.52 -2.45 -5.14
CA ARG A 353 -0.94 -2.36 -5.11
C ARG A 353 -1.52 -3.76 -4.89
N PRO A 354 -2.24 -3.98 -3.78
CA PRO A 354 -3.01 -5.20 -3.57
C PRO A 354 -4.01 -5.47 -4.70
N ASP A 355 -4.18 -6.73 -5.05
CA ASP A 355 -5.28 -7.13 -5.93
C ASP A 355 -6.62 -7.05 -5.19
N ARG A 356 -7.62 -6.40 -5.79
CA ARG A 356 -8.90 -6.09 -5.15
C ARG A 356 -9.75 -7.32 -4.89
N ASP A 357 -9.57 -8.36 -5.70
CA ASP A 357 -10.33 -9.61 -5.63
C ASP A 357 -9.54 -10.72 -4.93
N SER A 358 -8.47 -10.32 -4.21
CA SER A 358 -7.57 -11.22 -3.48
C SER A 358 -6.82 -12.21 -4.38
N HIS A 359 -6.62 -11.91 -5.67
CA HIS A 359 -5.78 -12.78 -6.50
C HIS A 359 -4.29 -12.68 -6.09
N PRO A 360 -3.50 -13.75 -6.28
CA PRO A 360 -2.11 -13.80 -5.84
C PRO A 360 -1.18 -12.83 -6.61
N ARG A 361 -1.52 -12.41 -7.83
CA ARG A 361 -0.67 -11.51 -8.65
C ARG A 361 -0.88 -10.04 -8.27
N TRP A 362 -0.14 -9.59 -7.27
CA TRP A 362 -0.10 -8.16 -6.90
C TRP A 362 0.88 -7.38 -7.78
N ARG A 363 0.54 -6.12 -8.04
CA ARG A 363 1.32 -5.24 -8.91
C ARG A 363 2.34 -4.48 -8.08
N GLY A 364 3.52 -4.24 -8.65
CA GLY A 364 4.53 -3.39 -8.02
C GLY A 364 5.41 -2.65 -8.98
N ASN A 365 6.27 -1.80 -8.41
CA ASN A 365 7.22 -0.99 -9.16
C ASN A 365 8.34 -0.50 -8.25
N LEU A 366 9.41 0.01 -8.84
CA LEU A 366 10.41 0.84 -8.16
C LEU A 366 10.47 2.18 -8.88
N LYS A 367 10.17 3.25 -8.16
CA LYS A 367 10.23 4.63 -8.66
C LYS A 367 11.38 5.38 -8.00
N GLN A 368 11.95 6.36 -8.69
CA GLN A 368 12.97 7.23 -8.13
C GLN A 368 12.46 8.68 -8.08
N TYR A 369 12.83 9.39 -7.02
CA TYR A 369 12.56 10.81 -6.76
C TYR A 369 13.84 11.47 -6.23
N GLN A 370 13.79 12.77 -5.94
CA GLN A 370 14.90 13.47 -5.28
C GLN A 370 14.38 14.54 -4.32
N PHE A 371 15.25 15.08 -3.47
CA PHE A 371 14.91 16.24 -2.66
C PHE A 371 15.21 17.55 -3.39
N LYS A 372 14.38 18.55 -3.14
CA LYS A 372 14.59 19.95 -3.52
C LYS A 372 14.62 20.79 -2.25
N TYR A 373 15.64 21.63 -2.13
CA TYR A 373 15.77 22.58 -1.03
C TYR A 373 15.31 23.96 -1.50
N ASP A 374 14.42 24.58 -0.73
CA ASP A 374 14.01 25.95 -0.91
C ASP A 374 14.73 26.85 0.12
N PRO A 375 15.66 27.72 -0.31
CA PRO A 375 16.40 28.60 0.58
C PRO A 375 15.57 29.75 1.16
N ILE A 376 14.42 30.10 0.58
CA ILE A 376 13.57 31.21 1.06
C ILE A 376 12.78 30.76 2.28
N THR A 377 12.19 29.57 2.20
CA THR A 377 11.38 29.00 3.29
C THR A 377 12.19 28.13 4.25
N ASP A 378 13.46 27.85 3.92
CA ASP A 378 14.33 26.85 4.58
C ASP A 378 13.64 25.49 4.71
N THR A 379 13.05 25.02 3.61
CA THR A 379 12.32 23.73 3.59
C THR A 379 12.93 22.74 2.60
N LEU A 380 12.68 21.45 2.86
CA LEU A 380 13.06 20.35 1.99
C LEU A 380 11.79 19.63 1.53
N ALA A 381 11.67 19.35 0.23
CA ALA A 381 10.54 18.63 -0.34
C ALA A 381 10.99 17.50 -1.27
N LEU A 382 10.18 16.45 -1.36
CA LEU A 382 10.38 15.39 -2.36
C LEU A 382 9.80 15.88 -3.69
N VAL A 383 10.57 15.76 -4.76
CA VAL A 383 10.20 16.20 -6.12
C VAL A 383 10.42 15.13 -7.17
N GLY A 384 9.66 15.23 -8.26
CA GLY A 384 9.78 14.42 -9.46
C GLY A 384 10.96 14.81 -10.35
N ALA A 385 11.05 14.12 -11.50
CA ALA A 385 12.04 14.38 -12.55
C ALA A 385 11.83 15.72 -13.26
N ASP A 386 10.62 16.29 -13.18
CA ASP A 386 10.26 17.62 -13.66
C ASP A 386 10.54 18.74 -12.63
N GLY A 387 10.96 18.39 -11.42
CA GLY A 387 11.26 19.34 -10.35
C GLY A 387 10.02 19.84 -9.59
N GLU A 388 8.84 19.28 -9.87
CA GLU A 388 7.58 19.53 -9.19
C GLU A 388 7.40 18.65 -7.95
N ALA A 389 6.58 19.09 -7.00
CA ALA A 389 6.33 18.35 -5.77
C ALA A 389 5.76 16.96 -6.04
N ALA A 390 6.42 15.92 -5.51
CA ALA A 390 5.99 14.54 -5.65
C ALA A 390 4.84 14.18 -4.70
N ILE A 391 4.70 14.91 -3.58
CA ILE A 391 3.67 14.67 -2.56
C ILE A 391 2.59 15.75 -2.66
N GLY A 392 1.34 15.32 -2.84
CA GLY A 392 0.17 16.18 -2.88
C GLY A 392 -0.31 16.62 -1.49
N ASP A 393 -1.38 17.42 -1.45
CA ASP A 393 -1.91 18.01 -0.21
C ASP A 393 -2.48 17.00 0.78
N LYS A 394 -2.89 15.82 0.29
CA LYS A 394 -3.43 14.72 1.10
C LYS A 394 -2.36 13.75 1.59
N GLY A 395 -1.07 14.12 1.49
CA GLY A 395 0.05 13.33 1.97
C GLY A 395 0.40 12.09 1.15
N PHE A 396 -0.28 11.85 0.03
CA PHE A 396 0.05 10.81 -0.94
C PHE A 396 0.89 11.34 -2.11
N ILE A 397 1.41 10.44 -2.93
CA ILE A 397 2.03 10.82 -4.21
C ILE A 397 1.00 11.57 -5.05
N SER A 398 1.39 12.72 -5.60
CA SER A 398 0.51 13.52 -6.47
C SER A 398 0.16 12.76 -7.74
N THR A 399 -1.07 12.91 -8.23
CA THR A 399 -1.50 12.33 -9.51
C THR A 399 -0.74 12.89 -10.71
N SER A 400 -0.22 14.12 -10.55
CA SER A 400 0.63 14.79 -11.53
C SER A 400 2.12 14.48 -11.37
N ALA A 401 2.52 13.72 -10.34
CA ALA A 401 3.93 13.47 -10.09
C ALA A 401 4.55 12.67 -11.24
N VAL A 402 5.78 13.04 -11.61
CA VAL A 402 6.57 12.33 -12.61
C VAL A 402 7.80 11.77 -11.93
N SER A 403 7.84 10.46 -11.68
CA SER A 403 9.04 9.82 -11.17
C SER A 403 10.16 9.81 -12.22
N PHE A 404 11.41 9.67 -11.75
CA PHE A 404 12.52 9.39 -12.65
C PHE A 404 12.27 8.07 -13.38
N TRP A 405 12.75 8.01 -14.62
CA TRP A 405 12.54 6.92 -15.58
C TRP A 405 11.16 6.83 -16.23
N THR A 406 10.25 7.75 -15.88
CA THR A 406 8.95 7.85 -16.55
C THR A 406 9.02 8.65 -17.85
N SER A 407 8.53 8.05 -18.94
CA SER A 407 8.40 8.67 -20.25
C SER A 407 6.99 8.51 -20.81
N ALA A 408 6.58 9.37 -21.75
CA ALA A 408 5.29 9.20 -22.41
C ALA A 408 5.25 7.90 -23.23
N SER A 409 4.12 7.21 -23.23
CA SER A 409 3.95 5.94 -23.96
C SER A 409 2.53 5.79 -24.48
N THR A 410 2.28 4.72 -25.25
CA THR A 410 0.93 4.28 -25.65
C THR A 410 0.60 2.90 -25.09
N PHE A 411 1.39 2.41 -24.13
CA PHE A 411 1.30 1.05 -23.63
C PHE A 411 -0.09 0.76 -23.00
N TRP A 412 -0.69 1.77 -22.38
CA TRP A 412 -1.96 1.66 -21.66
C TRP A 412 -3.18 2.02 -22.52
N THR A 413 -3.07 1.94 -23.86
CA THR A 413 -4.18 2.31 -24.78
C THR A 413 -5.44 1.47 -24.54
N ASN A 414 -5.29 0.18 -24.25
CA ASN A 414 -6.41 -0.74 -24.00
C ASN A 414 -6.80 -0.85 -22.51
N GLN A 415 -6.09 -0.14 -21.63
CA GLN A 415 -6.33 -0.10 -20.20
C GLN A 415 -5.80 1.22 -19.64
N GLN A 416 -6.51 2.32 -19.88
CA GLN A 416 -6.07 3.64 -19.42
C GLN A 416 -6.08 3.70 -17.88
N LEU A 417 -5.01 4.25 -17.29
CA LEU A 417 -4.81 4.29 -15.84
C LEU A 417 -4.41 5.70 -15.38
N GLY A 418 -4.76 6.02 -14.13
CA GLY A 418 -4.43 7.29 -13.46
C GLY A 418 -5.64 8.21 -13.29
N THR A 419 -5.38 9.38 -12.71
CA THR A 419 -6.41 10.39 -12.43
C THR A 419 -6.01 11.74 -13.07
N PRO A 420 -6.58 12.11 -14.24
CA PRO A 420 -7.53 11.33 -15.05
C PRO A 420 -6.86 10.13 -15.75
N PRO A 421 -7.64 9.13 -16.21
CA PRO A 421 -7.11 7.99 -16.95
C PRO A 421 -6.34 8.42 -18.19
N SER A 422 -5.22 7.76 -18.45
CA SER A 422 -4.36 8.04 -19.60
C SER A 422 -3.76 6.75 -20.16
N SER A 423 -3.58 6.71 -21.48
CA SER A 423 -2.87 5.64 -22.19
C SER A 423 -1.34 5.73 -22.07
N SER A 424 -0.85 6.84 -21.52
CA SER A 424 0.57 7.14 -21.35
C SER A 424 1.02 6.86 -19.93
N ASP A 425 2.20 6.25 -19.78
CA ASP A 425 2.89 6.11 -18.49
C ASP A 425 3.16 7.47 -17.81
N ARG A 426 3.25 8.59 -18.55
CA ARG A 426 3.47 9.94 -18.01
C ARG A 426 2.16 10.77 -17.95
N PRO A 427 1.85 11.47 -16.84
CA PRO A 427 2.46 11.30 -15.51
C PRO A 427 2.10 9.93 -14.95
N ASP A 428 3.03 9.36 -14.18
CA ASP A 428 2.85 8.05 -13.56
C ASP A 428 2.19 8.16 -12.19
N GLY A 429 2.40 9.27 -11.48
CA GLY A 429 1.68 9.64 -10.27
C GLY A 429 1.60 8.52 -9.23
N GLU A 430 0.43 8.40 -8.64
CA GLU A 430 0.03 7.38 -7.66
C GLU A 430 -0.05 5.98 -8.27
N VAL A 431 -0.18 5.84 -9.59
CA VAL A 431 -0.38 4.53 -10.23
C VAL A 431 0.90 3.72 -10.18
N VAL A 432 0.82 2.55 -9.53
CA VAL A 432 1.96 1.66 -9.31
C VAL A 432 2.49 1.13 -10.64
N GLU A 433 1.61 0.71 -11.53
CA GLU A 433 1.96 0.04 -12.78
C GLU A 433 2.63 0.97 -13.79
N LYS A 434 2.43 2.29 -13.69
CA LYS A 434 2.94 3.29 -14.63
C LYS A 434 4.35 3.74 -14.26
N GLY A 435 5.14 4.07 -15.27
CA GLY A 435 6.46 4.67 -15.11
C GLY A 435 7.49 3.78 -14.40
N GLY A 436 8.56 4.40 -13.90
CA GLY A 436 9.60 3.73 -13.12
C GLY A 436 10.26 2.53 -13.82
N VAL A 437 10.75 1.57 -13.02
CA VAL A 437 11.40 0.35 -13.54
C VAL A 437 10.43 -0.51 -14.35
N ALA A 438 9.15 -0.59 -13.95
CA ALA A 438 8.15 -1.38 -14.67
C ALA A 438 8.02 -0.94 -16.13
N GLN A 439 7.94 0.38 -16.39
CA GLN A 439 7.93 0.91 -17.76
C GLN A 439 9.20 0.51 -18.52
N LEU A 440 10.38 0.69 -17.92
CA LEU A 440 11.64 0.38 -18.60
C LEU A 440 11.77 -1.09 -18.99
N ILE A 441 11.31 -2.02 -18.15
CA ILE A 441 11.28 -3.45 -18.49
C ILE A 441 10.35 -3.69 -19.68
N ARG A 442 9.16 -3.08 -19.69
CA ARG A 442 8.20 -3.19 -20.80
C ARG A 442 8.77 -2.63 -22.10
N THR A 443 9.36 -1.45 -22.06
CA THR A 443 9.95 -0.81 -23.25
C THR A 443 11.13 -1.61 -23.79
N ALA A 444 12.03 -2.08 -22.92
CA ALA A 444 13.22 -2.82 -23.35
C ALA A 444 12.92 -4.22 -23.91
N ASN A 445 11.76 -4.79 -23.55
CA ASN A 445 11.37 -6.15 -23.92
C ASN A 445 10.01 -6.20 -24.62
N ALA A 446 9.61 -5.13 -25.32
CA ALA A 446 8.25 -4.97 -25.85
C ALA A 446 7.84 -6.12 -26.77
N THR A 447 8.73 -6.56 -27.66
CA THR A 447 8.44 -7.59 -28.68
C THR A 447 9.07 -8.95 -28.37
N THR A 448 10.12 -8.99 -27.55
CA THR A 448 10.82 -10.23 -27.17
C THR A 448 11.51 -10.10 -25.82
N GLN A 449 11.53 -11.20 -25.05
CA GLN A 449 12.22 -11.31 -23.77
C GLN A 449 13.51 -12.13 -23.88
N ALA A 450 13.98 -12.46 -25.09
CA ALA A 450 15.17 -13.29 -25.30
C ALA A 450 16.43 -12.66 -24.68
N ASN A 451 16.53 -11.32 -24.72
CA ASN A 451 17.68 -10.56 -24.22
C ASN A 451 17.57 -10.16 -22.74
N ARG A 452 16.48 -10.53 -22.06
CA ARG A 452 16.31 -10.26 -20.62
C ARG A 452 17.21 -11.19 -19.81
N ASN A 453 18.08 -10.61 -18.98
CA ASN A 453 19.03 -11.34 -18.15
C ASN A 453 18.36 -11.82 -16.86
N LEU A 454 17.74 -13.00 -16.90
CA LEU A 454 17.25 -13.68 -15.70
C LEU A 454 18.11 -14.91 -15.41
N TYR A 455 18.53 -15.02 -14.14
CA TYR A 455 19.40 -16.06 -13.64
C TYR A 455 18.72 -16.84 -12.52
N THR A 456 19.22 -18.04 -12.28
CA THR A 456 18.87 -18.88 -11.15
C THR A 456 20.11 -19.68 -10.74
N CYS A 457 20.01 -20.39 -9.63
CA CYS A 457 21.07 -21.27 -9.18
C CYS A 457 20.49 -22.59 -8.68
N VAL A 458 20.52 -23.59 -9.58
CA VAL A 458 20.18 -24.97 -9.26
C VAL A 458 21.48 -25.74 -9.10
N GLY A 459 21.89 -25.97 -7.85
CA GLY A 459 23.12 -26.71 -7.53
C GLY A 459 24.43 -26.06 -8.00
N CYS A 460 24.54 -24.72 -8.06
CA CYS A 460 25.81 -24.10 -8.48
C CYS A 460 26.92 -24.31 -7.46
N ALA A 461 28.16 -24.42 -7.96
CA ALA A 461 29.35 -24.31 -7.13
C ALA A 461 29.61 -22.85 -6.71
N THR A 462 30.23 -22.67 -5.55
CA THR A 462 30.75 -21.37 -5.10
C THR A 462 31.63 -20.72 -6.17
N GLY A 463 31.44 -19.43 -6.42
CA GLY A 463 32.17 -18.66 -7.43
C GLY A 463 31.56 -18.71 -8.83
N THR A 464 30.46 -19.45 -9.04
CA THR A 464 29.78 -19.49 -10.34
C THR A 464 29.34 -18.10 -10.77
N VAL A 465 29.86 -17.61 -11.90
CA VAL A 465 29.48 -16.34 -12.51
C VAL A 465 28.18 -16.54 -13.29
N LEU A 466 27.06 -16.03 -12.77
CA LEU A 466 25.73 -16.35 -13.29
C LEU A 466 25.50 -15.83 -14.70
N SER A 467 26.12 -14.70 -15.06
CA SER A 467 25.95 -14.07 -16.38
C SER A 467 26.59 -14.84 -17.53
N SER A 468 27.69 -15.56 -17.28
CA SER A 468 28.44 -16.33 -18.28
C SER A 468 28.16 -17.83 -18.23
N THR A 469 27.54 -18.34 -17.17
CA THR A 469 27.21 -19.77 -17.05
C THR A 469 25.88 -20.09 -17.74
N ALA A 470 25.91 -20.85 -18.83
CA ALA A 470 24.71 -21.19 -19.60
C ALA A 470 23.62 -21.86 -18.75
N ALA A 471 23.99 -22.82 -17.89
CA ALA A 471 23.06 -23.53 -17.00
C ALA A 471 22.42 -22.64 -15.91
N ALA A 472 23.02 -21.48 -15.61
CA ALA A 472 22.48 -20.52 -14.64
C ALA A 472 21.41 -19.59 -15.23
N LYS A 473 21.17 -19.62 -16.54
CA LYS A 473 20.13 -18.80 -17.18
C LYS A 473 18.73 -19.37 -16.90
N PHE A 474 17.82 -18.53 -16.41
CA PHE A 474 16.41 -18.87 -16.29
C PHE A 474 15.72 -18.72 -17.66
N ALA A 475 15.78 -19.79 -18.46
CA ALA A 475 15.31 -19.83 -19.85
C ALA A 475 14.72 -21.20 -20.19
N THR A 476 13.87 -21.25 -21.22
CA THR A 476 13.30 -22.52 -21.72
C THR A 476 14.37 -23.49 -22.23
N ALA A 477 15.51 -22.97 -22.70
CA ALA A 477 16.69 -23.78 -23.05
C ALA A 477 17.22 -24.64 -21.90
N ASN A 478 16.95 -24.26 -20.64
CA ASN A 478 17.33 -25.00 -19.44
C ASN A 478 16.10 -25.59 -18.72
N SER A 479 14.92 -25.64 -19.35
CA SER A 479 13.69 -25.97 -18.63
C SER A 479 13.68 -27.37 -18.03
N SER A 480 14.45 -28.31 -18.57
CA SER A 480 14.63 -29.66 -18.00
C SER A 480 15.25 -29.65 -16.60
N SER A 481 15.98 -28.59 -16.22
CA SER A 481 16.53 -28.41 -14.88
C SER A 481 15.54 -27.78 -13.90
N PHE A 482 14.37 -27.31 -14.37
CA PHE A 482 13.39 -26.57 -13.56
C PHE A 482 12.09 -27.35 -13.34
N THR A 483 12.17 -28.68 -13.20
CA THR A 483 11.00 -29.57 -13.06
C THR A 483 10.12 -29.27 -11.85
N ALA A 484 10.65 -28.59 -10.83
CA ALA A 484 9.89 -28.11 -9.67
C ALA A 484 8.85 -27.03 -10.03
N ILE A 485 8.95 -26.37 -11.20
CA ILE A 485 7.93 -25.42 -11.70
C ILE A 485 6.67 -26.18 -12.15
N SER A 486 6.85 -27.22 -12.95
CA SER A 486 5.82 -28.14 -13.40
C SER A 486 6.46 -29.40 -13.98
N SER A 487 5.83 -30.55 -13.76
CA SER A 487 6.23 -31.82 -14.38
C SER A 487 5.95 -31.83 -15.89
N ASN A 488 4.93 -31.10 -16.35
CA ASN A 488 4.60 -30.95 -17.77
C ASN A 488 5.57 -29.96 -18.44
N SER A 489 6.31 -30.40 -19.46
CA SER A 489 7.31 -29.57 -20.13
C SER A 489 6.72 -28.37 -20.87
N THR A 490 5.55 -28.53 -21.50
CA THR A 490 4.89 -27.43 -22.22
C THR A 490 4.41 -26.35 -21.26
N GLU A 491 3.76 -26.76 -20.16
CA GLU A 491 3.31 -25.84 -19.13
C GLU A 491 4.50 -25.16 -18.44
N ARG A 492 5.56 -25.92 -18.15
CA ARG A 492 6.79 -25.39 -17.57
C ARG A 492 7.42 -24.32 -18.46
N ASP A 493 7.51 -24.55 -19.78
CA ASP A 493 8.02 -23.57 -20.73
C ASP A 493 7.13 -22.32 -20.80
N GLN A 494 5.80 -22.49 -20.73
CA GLN A 494 4.85 -21.38 -20.65
C GLN A 494 5.06 -20.54 -19.38
N ILE A 495 5.23 -21.18 -18.21
CA ILE A 495 5.50 -20.49 -16.94
C ILE A 495 6.85 -19.76 -16.99
N ILE A 496 7.90 -20.40 -17.51
CA ILE A 496 9.23 -19.78 -17.66
C ILE A 496 9.13 -18.52 -18.54
N ASN A 497 8.48 -18.61 -19.68
CA ASN A 497 8.30 -17.46 -20.58
C ASN A 497 7.44 -16.35 -19.93
N TRP A 498 6.40 -16.72 -19.18
CA TRP A 498 5.56 -15.76 -18.47
C TRP A 498 6.33 -15.00 -17.38
N ILE A 499 7.16 -15.71 -16.60
CA ILE A 499 8.05 -15.11 -15.60
C ILE A 499 9.08 -14.18 -16.28
N ARG A 500 9.63 -14.59 -17.43
CA ARG A 500 10.50 -13.73 -18.26
C ARG A 500 9.76 -12.49 -18.79
N GLY A 501 8.43 -12.51 -18.85
CA GLY A 501 7.58 -11.36 -19.09
C GLY A 501 6.59 -11.55 -20.24
N THR A 502 6.60 -12.67 -20.94
CA THR A 502 5.69 -12.91 -22.07
C THR A 502 4.23 -12.96 -21.60
N ASP A 503 3.35 -12.25 -22.31
CA ASP A 503 1.91 -12.29 -22.11
C ASP A 503 1.32 -13.53 -22.82
N ASN A 504 1.43 -14.69 -22.17
CA ASN A 504 0.89 -15.96 -22.66
C ASN A 504 -0.25 -16.53 -21.79
N ALA A 505 -0.69 -15.76 -20.80
CA ALA A 505 -1.90 -16.02 -20.03
C ALA A 505 -3.11 -15.33 -20.68
N ALA A 506 -2.87 -14.21 -21.40
CA ALA A 506 -3.88 -13.43 -22.10
C ALA A 506 -5.05 -12.98 -21.19
N ASP A 507 -4.74 -12.74 -19.92
CA ASP A 507 -5.66 -12.29 -18.86
C ASP A 507 -5.49 -10.81 -18.52
N GLU A 508 -4.68 -10.08 -19.29
CA GLU A 508 -4.35 -8.67 -19.10
C GLU A 508 -4.49 -7.87 -20.39
N ASN A 509 -4.94 -6.62 -20.26
CA ASN A 509 -5.15 -5.74 -21.40
C ASN A 509 -3.88 -4.96 -21.75
N GLY A 510 -2.92 -5.61 -22.44
CA GLY A 510 -1.78 -4.94 -23.07
C GLY A 510 -2.17 -4.11 -24.30
N PRO A 511 -1.24 -3.36 -24.92
CA PRO A 511 -1.54 -2.51 -26.09
C PRO A 511 -1.85 -3.31 -27.37
N GLY A 512 -1.67 -4.63 -27.38
CA GLY A 512 -1.88 -5.49 -28.54
C GLY A 512 -0.79 -5.38 -29.61
N GLY A 513 -1.10 -5.87 -30.82
CA GLY A 513 -0.18 -5.84 -31.96
C GLY A 513 1.06 -6.72 -31.77
N THR A 514 2.24 -6.18 -32.03
CA THR A 514 3.53 -6.89 -31.86
C THR A 514 4.04 -6.90 -30.42
N THR A 515 3.33 -6.28 -29.49
CA THR A 515 3.74 -6.21 -28.08
C THR A 515 3.43 -7.54 -27.40
N THR A 516 4.48 -8.23 -26.93
CA THR A 516 4.39 -9.54 -26.28
C THR A 516 4.64 -9.48 -24.78
N ILE A 517 5.01 -8.33 -24.23
CA ILE A 517 5.28 -8.18 -22.79
C ILE A 517 3.98 -7.92 -22.01
N ARG A 518 3.81 -8.64 -20.88
CA ARG A 518 2.63 -8.50 -20.00
C ARG A 518 2.62 -7.17 -19.24
N PRO A 519 1.45 -6.54 -19.00
CA PRO A 519 1.36 -5.35 -18.16
C PRO A 519 1.89 -5.54 -16.74
N SER A 520 1.73 -6.74 -16.15
CA SER A 520 2.14 -7.12 -14.78
C SER A 520 3.62 -7.50 -14.62
N VAL A 521 4.50 -7.10 -15.54
CA VAL A 521 5.90 -7.60 -15.60
C VAL A 521 6.72 -7.37 -14.32
N HIS A 522 6.26 -6.47 -13.44
CA HIS A 522 6.85 -6.19 -12.14
C HIS A 522 5.83 -6.42 -11.01
N GLY A 523 6.17 -7.31 -10.07
CA GLY A 523 5.39 -7.64 -8.88
C GLY A 523 5.63 -6.70 -7.71
N ASP A 524 4.84 -6.84 -6.65
CA ASP A 524 4.89 -6.00 -5.46
C ASP A 524 6.26 -6.01 -4.74
N VAL A 525 6.72 -4.81 -4.36
CA VAL A 525 7.82 -4.59 -3.42
C VAL A 525 7.21 -4.35 -2.04
N LEU A 526 6.65 -5.41 -1.45
CA LEU A 526 5.84 -5.32 -0.24
C LEU A 526 6.69 -5.03 1.01
N HIS A 527 7.73 -5.84 1.24
CA HIS A 527 8.56 -5.73 2.44
C HIS A 527 10.05 -5.58 2.17
N SER A 528 10.51 -5.87 0.96
CA SER A 528 11.91 -5.71 0.61
C SER A 528 12.33 -4.24 0.76
N ARG A 529 13.48 -4.03 1.39
CA ARG A 529 14.13 -2.72 1.51
C ARG A 529 15.25 -2.67 0.49
N PRO A 530 15.22 -1.77 -0.51
CA PRO A 530 16.27 -1.73 -1.51
C PRO A 530 17.64 -1.45 -0.89
N ALA A 531 18.63 -2.29 -1.21
CA ALA A 531 20.04 -2.08 -0.89
C ALA A 531 20.69 -1.31 -2.03
N VAL A 532 21.32 -0.18 -1.71
CA VAL A 532 21.85 0.74 -2.72
C VAL A 532 23.36 0.81 -2.61
N VAL A 533 24.05 0.56 -3.72
CA VAL A 533 25.52 0.56 -3.80
C VAL A 533 25.98 1.58 -4.84
N ASN A 534 26.85 2.49 -4.42
CA ASN A 534 27.54 3.41 -5.34
C ASN A 534 28.88 2.79 -5.77
N TYR A 535 29.03 2.49 -7.07
CA TYR A 535 30.25 1.95 -7.67
C TYR A 535 31.17 3.04 -8.25
N GLY A 536 30.71 4.30 -8.27
CA GLY A 536 31.42 5.41 -8.91
C GLY A 536 31.58 5.24 -10.42
N GLY A 537 32.39 6.11 -11.03
CA GLY A 537 32.71 6.06 -12.46
C GLY A 537 31.48 6.05 -13.38
N SER A 538 31.58 5.33 -14.48
CA SER A 538 30.48 5.17 -15.45
C SER A 538 29.39 4.20 -15.00
N THR A 539 29.67 3.34 -14.01
CA THR A 539 28.70 2.41 -13.42
C THR A 539 27.67 3.17 -12.58
N GLY A 540 28.13 4.10 -11.75
CA GLY A 540 27.28 4.91 -10.87
C GLY A 540 26.61 4.09 -9.77
N VAL A 541 25.37 4.43 -9.44
CA VAL A 541 24.56 3.76 -8.40
C VAL A 541 23.87 2.53 -9.00
N VAL A 542 23.83 1.43 -8.25
CA VAL A 542 23.04 0.22 -8.54
C VAL A 542 22.18 -0.10 -7.32
N VAL A 543 20.93 -0.48 -7.56
CA VAL A 543 19.93 -0.78 -6.54
C VAL A 543 19.54 -2.24 -6.63
N PHE A 544 19.56 -2.92 -5.48
CA PHE A 544 19.20 -4.32 -5.33
C PHE A 544 17.96 -4.45 -4.45
N TYR A 545 16.93 -5.16 -4.90
CA TYR A 545 15.69 -5.33 -4.14
C TYR A 545 14.93 -6.57 -4.57
N GLY A 546 14.17 -7.15 -3.66
CA GLY A 546 13.28 -8.27 -3.94
C GLY A 546 11.87 -7.82 -4.32
N SER A 547 11.19 -8.62 -5.15
CA SER A 547 9.78 -8.48 -5.47
C SER A 547 9.05 -9.83 -5.43
N ASN A 548 7.76 -9.79 -5.10
CA ASN A 548 6.91 -10.99 -5.00
C ASN A 548 6.46 -11.56 -6.36
N ASP A 549 7.17 -11.22 -7.43
CA ASP A 549 7.11 -11.92 -8.72
C ASP A 549 8.21 -12.98 -8.89
N GLY A 550 8.94 -13.28 -7.80
CA GLY A 550 9.97 -14.32 -7.75
C GLY A 550 11.40 -13.84 -7.82
N MET A 551 11.63 -12.53 -8.01
CA MET A 551 12.95 -12.03 -8.38
C MET A 551 13.60 -11.19 -7.28
N LEU A 552 14.90 -11.43 -7.05
CA LEU A 552 15.84 -10.40 -6.64
C LEU A 552 16.26 -9.64 -7.89
N ARG A 553 16.22 -8.31 -7.87
CA ARG A 553 16.50 -7.45 -9.03
C ARG A 553 17.74 -6.61 -8.79
N ALA A 554 18.49 -6.35 -9.85
CA ALA A 554 19.52 -5.33 -9.89
C ALA A 554 19.18 -4.30 -10.98
N ILE A 555 19.04 -3.03 -10.61
CA ILE A 555 18.72 -1.94 -11.53
C ILE A 555 19.76 -0.83 -11.44
N SER A 556 20.01 -0.14 -12.55
CA SER A 556 20.83 1.06 -12.54
C SER A 556 20.10 2.21 -11.84
N GLY A 557 20.70 2.76 -10.79
CA GLY A 557 20.16 3.89 -10.04
C GLY A 557 20.42 5.27 -10.64
N LYS A 558 21.00 5.34 -11.86
CA LYS A 558 21.23 6.62 -12.54
C LYS A 558 19.90 7.34 -12.78
N GLN A 559 19.85 8.64 -12.49
CA GLN A 559 18.66 9.47 -12.74
C GLN A 559 18.41 9.73 -14.23
N THR A 560 19.48 9.96 -15.00
CA THR A 560 19.40 10.34 -16.42
C THR A 560 20.49 9.66 -17.26
N GLY A 561 20.38 9.80 -18.58
CA GLY A 561 21.35 9.28 -19.54
C GLY A 561 21.17 7.79 -19.87
N THR A 562 22.09 7.27 -20.68
CA THR A 562 22.01 5.90 -21.19
C THR A 562 22.03 4.87 -20.06
N GLY A 563 21.00 4.03 -20.01
CA GLY A 563 20.85 2.96 -19.03
C GLY A 563 20.27 3.38 -17.69
N ALA A 564 19.81 4.63 -17.52
CA ALA A 564 19.08 5.06 -16.32
C ALA A 564 17.87 4.17 -16.04
N GLY A 565 17.75 3.67 -14.80
CA GLY A 565 16.68 2.78 -14.35
C GLY A 565 16.69 1.38 -14.96
N LYS A 566 17.64 1.06 -15.86
CA LYS A 566 17.65 -0.20 -16.61
C LYS A 566 17.84 -1.39 -15.68
N GLU A 567 17.03 -2.44 -15.88
CA GLU A 567 17.26 -3.76 -15.29
C GLU A 567 18.56 -4.37 -15.84
N LEU A 568 19.53 -4.59 -14.94
CA LEU A 568 20.80 -5.23 -15.26
C LEU A 568 20.61 -6.75 -15.32
N TRP A 569 19.94 -7.30 -14.31
CA TRP A 569 19.57 -8.70 -14.21
C TRP A 569 18.52 -8.93 -13.11
N GLY A 570 17.86 -10.09 -13.17
CA GLY A 570 17.05 -10.66 -12.09
C GLY A 570 17.56 -12.05 -11.69
N PHE A 571 17.41 -12.42 -10.42
CA PHE A 571 17.78 -13.71 -9.86
C PHE A 571 16.57 -14.37 -9.19
N ILE A 572 16.28 -15.62 -9.55
CA ILE A 572 15.15 -16.40 -9.03
C ILE A 572 15.70 -17.58 -8.21
N PRO A 573 15.51 -17.60 -6.87
CA PRO A 573 15.86 -18.74 -6.04
C PRO A 573 15.10 -20.01 -6.46
N GLU A 574 15.75 -21.17 -6.40
CA GLU A 574 15.16 -22.45 -6.84
C GLU A 574 13.99 -22.88 -5.95
N GLU A 575 14.00 -22.49 -4.68
CA GLU A 575 12.95 -22.80 -3.69
C GLU A 575 11.63 -22.12 -4.00
N HIS A 576 11.64 -21.12 -4.87
CA HIS A 576 10.44 -20.40 -5.30
C HIS A 576 9.78 -21.01 -6.53
N PHE A 577 10.43 -21.96 -7.23
CA PHE A 577 9.89 -22.58 -8.44
C PHE A 577 8.47 -23.15 -8.29
N PRO A 578 8.13 -23.87 -7.20
CA PRO A 578 6.78 -24.43 -7.03
C PRO A 578 5.66 -23.36 -6.94
N LYS A 579 6.00 -22.12 -6.60
CA LYS A 579 5.03 -21.01 -6.42
C LYS A 579 4.76 -20.24 -7.71
N LEU A 580 5.63 -20.38 -8.73
CA LEU A 580 5.57 -19.59 -9.97
C LEU A 580 4.30 -19.91 -10.79
N LYS A 581 3.81 -21.15 -10.74
CA LYS A 581 2.57 -21.54 -11.42
C LYS A 581 1.37 -20.73 -10.90
N ARG A 582 1.20 -20.63 -9.57
CA ARG A 582 0.09 -19.88 -8.97
C ARG A 582 0.13 -18.39 -9.32
N LEU A 583 1.33 -17.83 -9.42
CA LEU A 583 1.51 -16.43 -9.83
C LEU A 583 1.07 -16.21 -11.30
N ARG A 584 1.40 -17.15 -12.20
CA ARG A 584 0.95 -17.13 -13.60
C ARG A 584 -0.55 -17.38 -13.71
N ASP A 585 -1.07 -18.41 -13.08
CA ASP A 585 -2.49 -18.79 -13.23
C ASP A 585 -3.43 -17.84 -12.46
N ASN A 586 -2.86 -17.05 -11.55
CA ASN A 586 -3.55 -16.09 -10.71
C ASN A 586 -4.66 -16.72 -9.84
N THR A 587 -4.53 -18.00 -9.50
CA THR A 587 -5.51 -18.79 -8.74
C THR A 587 -4.81 -19.98 -8.04
N PRO A 588 -5.31 -20.50 -6.90
CA PRO A 588 -6.43 -20.02 -6.08
C PRO A 588 -6.16 -18.66 -5.41
N LYS A 589 -7.25 -17.96 -5.05
CA LYS A 589 -7.22 -16.67 -4.34
C LYS A 589 -6.47 -16.76 -3.02
N ILE A 590 -5.97 -15.61 -2.56
CA ILE A 590 -5.34 -15.44 -1.26
C ILE A 590 -6.42 -15.53 -0.17
N ARG A 591 -6.16 -16.35 0.86
CA ARG A 591 -6.92 -16.35 2.11
C ARG A 591 -6.47 -15.17 2.97
N ILE A 592 -7.39 -14.25 3.21
CA ILE A 592 -7.25 -13.14 4.16
C ILE A 592 -8.33 -13.28 5.23
N SER A 593 -8.16 -12.64 6.38
CA SER A 593 -9.04 -12.76 7.56
C SER A 593 -10.52 -12.44 7.29
N THR A 594 -10.83 -11.78 6.18
CA THR A 594 -12.18 -11.39 5.73
C THR A 594 -12.76 -12.28 4.63
N THR A 595 -12.02 -13.29 4.14
CA THR A 595 -12.46 -14.15 3.04
C THR A 595 -13.55 -15.13 3.50
N ASN A 596 -14.82 -14.80 3.24
CA ASN A 596 -15.96 -15.72 3.31
C ASN A 596 -16.29 -16.22 1.90
N LEU A 597 -15.82 -17.39 1.50
CA LEU A 597 -16.13 -18.00 0.20
C LEU A 597 -16.79 -19.38 0.36
N PRO A 598 -17.71 -19.77 -0.52
CA PRO A 598 -18.28 -21.12 -0.56
C PRO A 598 -17.20 -22.18 -0.88
N ALA A 599 -17.43 -23.42 -0.42
CA ALA A 599 -16.44 -24.50 -0.42
C ALA A 599 -15.88 -24.93 -1.80
N SER A 600 -16.43 -24.43 -2.91
CA SER A 600 -15.99 -24.77 -4.27
C SER A 600 -14.70 -24.07 -4.70
N ASP A 601 -14.23 -23.06 -3.96
CA ASP A 601 -13.05 -22.24 -4.31
C ASP A 601 -12.24 -21.95 -3.02
N LEU A 602 -11.52 -22.95 -2.50
CA LEU A 602 -10.82 -22.85 -1.22
C LEU A 602 -9.61 -21.88 -1.34
N PRO A 603 -9.67 -20.66 -0.79
CA PRO A 603 -8.55 -19.73 -0.84
C PRO A 603 -7.37 -20.28 -0.02
N THR A 604 -6.15 -20.02 -0.48
CA THR A 604 -4.92 -20.48 0.19
C THR A 604 -4.07 -19.30 0.63
N LEU A 605 -3.17 -19.52 1.60
CA LEU A 605 -2.29 -18.46 2.12
C LEU A 605 -1.48 -17.80 0.99
N ARG A 606 -1.13 -16.52 1.14
CA ARG A 606 -0.31 -15.80 0.16
C ARG A 606 1.05 -16.46 0.00
N ASP A 607 1.48 -16.61 -1.25
CA ASP A 607 2.86 -16.97 -1.57
C ASP A 607 3.76 -15.73 -1.50
N TYR A 608 4.87 -15.86 -0.78
CA TYR A 608 5.93 -14.86 -0.70
C TYR A 608 7.19 -15.37 -1.41
N PHE A 609 7.95 -14.45 -1.98
CA PHE A 609 9.18 -14.74 -2.73
C PHE A 609 10.40 -14.08 -2.08
N VAL A 610 11.12 -13.22 -2.79
CA VAL A 610 12.22 -12.43 -2.21
C VAL A 610 11.61 -11.21 -1.52
N ASP A 611 11.14 -11.39 -0.30
CA ASP A 611 10.39 -10.38 0.46
C ASP A 611 11.17 -9.82 1.67
N GLY A 612 12.34 -10.40 1.96
CA GLY A 612 13.15 -10.04 3.12
C GLY A 612 14.13 -8.87 2.90
N PRO A 613 14.79 -8.45 3.99
CA PRO A 613 15.87 -7.47 3.94
C PRO A 613 17.13 -8.03 3.23
N ILE A 614 17.95 -7.12 2.72
CA ILE A 614 19.23 -7.44 2.09
C ILE A 614 20.35 -6.84 2.94
N GLY A 615 21.21 -7.70 3.49
CA GLY A 615 22.47 -7.29 4.11
C GLY A 615 23.53 -6.98 3.05
N LEU A 616 24.39 -6.00 3.34
CA LEU A 616 25.42 -5.52 2.41
C LEU A 616 26.79 -5.50 3.08
N TYR A 617 27.79 -6.10 2.44
CA TYR A 617 29.20 -5.92 2.73
C TYR A 617 29.86 -5.13 1.60
N GLN A 618 30.56 -4.04 1.93
CA GLN A 618 31.36 -3.29 0.98
C GLN A 618 32.78 -3.09 1.51
N GLU A 619 33.77 -3.40 0.68
CA GLU A 619 35.16 -3.04 0.91
C GLU A 619 35.60 -2.03 -0.14
N LYS A 620 36.24 -0.94 0.30
CA LYS A 620 36.79 0.08 -0.60
C LYS A 620 38.30 0.13 -0.52
N ASN A 621 38.92 0.43 -1.66
CA ASN A 621 40.33 0.78 -1.75
C ASN A 621 40.56 2.26 -1.38
N ALA A 622 41.82 2.68 -1.32
CA ALA A 622 42.21 4.06 -0.98
C ALA A 622 41.66 5.11 -1.96
N SER A 623 41.45 4.74 -3.22
CA SER A 623 40.83 5.61 -4.25
C SER A 623 39.30 5.66 -4.19
N GLY A 624 38.67 4.97 -3.23
CA GLY A 624 37.21 4.95 -3.06
C GLY A 624 36.45 4.00 -4.00
N GLY A 625 37.15 3.18 -4.77
CA GLY A 625 36.56 2.12 -5.59
C GLY A 625 36.28 0.85 -4.77
N ASN A 626 35.25 0.10 -5.16
CA ASN A 626 34.83 -1.10 -4.46
C ASN A 626 35.75 -2.28 -4.85
N THR A 627 36.41 -2.91 -3.87
CA THR A 627 37.21 -4.13 -4.08
C THR A 627 36.40 -5.40 -3.84
N LYS A 628 35.41 -5.33 -2.94
CA LYS A 628 34.43 -6.38 -2.70
C LYS A 628 33.07 -5.78 -2.41
N THR A 629 32.03 -6.33 -3.01
CA THR A 629 30.62 -6.01 -2.68
C THR A 629 29.82 -7.29 -2.64
N HIS A 630 29.34 -7.70 -1.46
CA HIS A 630 28.52 -8.91 -1.31
C HIS A 630 27.13 -8.55 -0.80
N LEU A 631 26.12 -9.26 -1.33
CA LEU A 631 24.73 -9.19 -0.89
C LEU A 631 24.38 -10.45 -0.10
N TYR A 632 23.62 -10.27 0.97
CA TYR A 632 23.07 -11.34 1.80
C TYR A 632 21.56 -11.21 1.82
N VAL A 633 20.88 -12.08 1.09
CA VAL A 633 19.47 -11.92 0.72
C VAL A 633 18.63 -12.84 1.59
N ALA A 634 17.85 -12.24 2.48
CA ALA A 634 16.87 -12.92 3.30
C ALA A 634 15.49 -12.94 2.60
N MET A 635 14.59 -13.82 3.05
CA MET A 635 13.34 -14.11 2.34
C MET A 635 12.09 -13.67 3.10
N ARG A 636 12.21 -13.31 4.39
CA ARG A 636 11.07 -13.12 5.30
C ARG A 636 10.09 -14.29 5.21
N ARG A 637 8.80 -14.07 4.95
CA ARG A 637 7.78 -15.12 4.75
C ARG A 637 8.06 -15.99 3.50
N GLY A 638 8.96 -15.55 2.63
CA GLY A 638 9.33 -16.26 1.41
C GLY A 638 10.06 -17.59 1.62
N GLY A 639 10.72 -17.77 2.78
CA GLY A 639 11.36 -19.04 3.11
C GLY A 639 12.33 -19.02 4.29
N ARG A 640 12.80 -20.23 4.64
CA ARG A 640 13.74 -20.51 5.73
C ARG A 640 15.16 -20.72 5.19
N PHE A 641 15.64 -19.74 4.43
CA PHE A 641 16.95 -19.79 3.79
C PHE A 641 17.48 -18.38 3.51
N ILE A 642 18.77 -18.30 3.21
CA ILE A 642 19.52 -17.09 2.90
C ILE A 642 20.50 -17.38 1.75
N TYR A 643 20.62 -16.44 0.82
CA TYR A 643 21.57 -16.48 -0.30
C TYR A 643 22.64 -15.42 -0.14
N ALA A 644 23.87 -15.74 -0.56
CA ALA A 644 24.95 -14.78 -0.68
C ALA A 644 25.41 -14.67 -2.14
N LEU A 645 25.50 -13.44 -2.65
CA LEU A 645 25.96 -13.12 -4.00
C LEU A 645 27.11 -12.12 -3.94
N ASP A 646 28.16 -12.35 -4.71
CA ASP A 646 29.19 -11.34 -5.00
C ASP A 646 28.74 -10.50 -6.20
N VAL A 647 28.58 -9.20 -5.96
CA VAL A 647 28.19 -8.19 -6.93
C VAL A 647 29.26 -7.12 -7.06
N THR A 648 30.53 -7.44 -6.77
CA THR A 648 31.66 -6.53 -6.96
C THR A 648 31.70 -5.98 -8.38
N ASP A 649 31.41 -6.84 -9.37
CA ASP A 649 30.95 -6.41 -10.69
C ASP A 649 29.42 -6.51 -10.72
N PRO A 650 28.67 -5.39 -10.77
CA PRO A 650 27.21 -5.42 -10.73
C PRO A 650 26.58 -6.00 -12.00
N THR A 651 27.36 -6.22 -13.07
CA THR A 651 26.89 -6.83 -14.32
C THR A 651 27.20 -8.33 -14.43
N ALA A 652 28.05 -8.85 -13.54
CA ALA A 652 28.48 -10.25 -13.52
C ALA A 652 28.34 -10.85 -12.10
N PRO A 653 27.10 -10.99 -11.60
CA PRO A 653 26.86 -11.50 -10.24
C PRO A 653 27.36 -12.94 -10.11
N LYS A 654 28.00 -13.24 -8.97
CA LYS A 654 28.52 -14.58 -8.67
C LYS A 654 27.81 -15.19 -7.47
N PHE A 655 27.48 -16.46 -7.57
CA PHE A 655 26.98 -17.21 -6.42
C PHE A 655 28.11 -17.47 -5.42
N LEU A 656 27.91 -17.12 -4.15
CA LEU A 656 28.86 -17.44 -3.08
C LEU A 656 28.42 -18.70 -2.33
N TRP A 657 27.28 -18.62 -1.65
CA TRP A 657 26.75 -19.71 -0.85
C TRP A 657 25.24 -19.53 -0.61
N LYS A 658 24.59 -20.62 -0.20
CA LYS A 658 23.23 -20.67 0.31
C LYS A 658 23.25 -21.42 1.64
N LYS A 659 22.44 -20.96 2.60
CA LYS A 659 22.15 -21.70 3.83
C LYS A 659 20.65 -21.77 4.05
N SER A 660 20.18 -22.93 4.48
CA SER A 660 18.79 -23.28 4.71
C SER A 660 18.67 -24.02 6.05
N TYR A 661 17.44 -24.14 6.54
CA TYR A 661 17.16 -24.88 7.77
C TYR A 661 17.51 -26.37 7.72
N ASN A 662 17.78 -26.92 6.52
CA ASN A 662 18.21 -28.30 6.32
C ASN A 662 19.74 -28.47 6.44
N ASP A 663 20.50 -27.37 6.48
CA ASP A 663 21.94 -27.41 6.70
C ASP A 663 22.26 -27.69 8.18
N THR A 664 23.35 -28.41 8.44
CA THR A 664 23.82 -28.70 9.79
C THR A 664 24.06 -27.42 10.59
N ASN A 665 23.57 -27.38 11.84
CA ASN A 665 23.59 -26.23 12.76
C ASN A 665 22.65 -25.06 12.39
N PHE A 666 21.76 -25.25 11.41
CA PHE A 666 20.74 -24.28 11.02
C PHE A 666 19.31 -24.73 11.36
N GLU A 667 19.13 -25.74 12.22
CA GLU A 667 17.82 -26.30 12.56
C GLU A 667 16.89 -25.26 13.18
N LYS A 668 17.47 -24.29 13.91
CA LYS A 668 16.77 -23.14 14.48
C LYS A 668 16.43 -22.04 13.48
N LEU A 669 16.86 -22.10 12.22
CA LEU A 669 16.55 -21.10 11.21
C LEU A 669 15.04 -21.16 10.89
N GLY A 670 14.31 -20.15 11.34
CA GLY A 670 12.93 -19.89 10.96
C GLY A 670 12.86 -19.13 9.64
N GLN A 671 11.73 -18.47 9.39
CA GLN A 671 11.60 -17.56 8.26
C GLN A 671 12.60 -16.40 8.43
N THR A 672 13.38 -16.07 7.40
CA THR A 672 14.52 -15.14 7.54
C THR A 672 14.08 -13.68 7.51
N TRP A 673 13.57 -13.18 8.63
CA TRP A 673 13.01 -11.82 8.78
C TRP A 673 14.06 -10.77 9.15
N SER A 674 15.03 -11.15 9.99
CA SER A 674 16.12 -10.27 10.45
C SER A 674 17.09 -10.00 9.30
N GLU A 675 17.49 -8.74 9.16
CA GLU A 675 18.59 -8.33 8.29
C GLU A 675 19.88 -9.09 8.66
N PRO A 676 20.59 -9.65 7.66
CA PRO A 676 21.94 -10.19 7.85
C PRO A 676 22.96 -9.07 8.09
N VAL A 677 23.10 -8.61 9.33
CA VAL A 677 23.98 -7.48 9.67
C VAL A 677 25.44 -7.90 9.60
N VAL A 678 26.22 -7.24 8.75
CA VAL A 678 27.65 -7.54 8.58
C VAL A 678 28.49 -6.74 9.56
N ALA A 679 29.40 -7.40 10.27
CA ALA A 679 30.30 -6.78 11.25
C ALA A 679 31.71 -7.37 11.19
N LYS A 680 32.72 -6.56 11.53
CA LYS A 680 34.03 -7.06 11.93
C LYS A 680 34.03 -7.30 13.42
N ILE A 681 34.61 -8.39 13.86
CA ILE A 681 34.75 -8.73 15.28
C ILE A 681 36.20 -9.17 15.53
N LYS A 682 36.73 -8.94 16.73
CA LYS A 682 38.06 -9.41 17.07
C LYS A 682 38.10 -10.94 17.11
N GLY A 683 39.27 -11.52 16.83
CA GLY A 683 39.45 -12.97 16.82
C GLY A 683 38.92 -13.69 15.58
N ASN A 684 38.24 -13.00 14.65
CA ASN A 684 37.77 -13.58 13.40
C ASN A 684 38.43 -12.91 12.17
N THR A 685 38.95 -13.72 11.26
CA THR A 685 39.66 -13.22 10.06
C THR A 685 38.73 -12.54 9.07
N ASN A 686 37.59 -13.16 8.77
CA ASN A 686 36.58 -12.61 7.89
C ASN A 686 35.57 -11.76 8.68
N PRO A 687 34.84 -10.85 8.01
CA PRO A 687 33.61 -10.31 8.58
C PRO A 687 32.62 -11.43 8.92
N VAL A 688 31.73 -11.16 9.86
CA VAL A 688 30.63 -12.05 10.25
C VAL A 688 29.29 -11.45 9.89
N ILE A 689 28.29 -12.31 9.75
CA ILE A 689 26.87 -11.94 9.74
C ILE A 689 26.32 -12.21 11.14
N ILE A 690 25.63 -11.24 11.72
CA ILE A 690 24.89 -11.38 12.99
C ILE A 690 23.42 -11.12 12.67
N MET A 691 22.56 -12.12 12.90
CA MET A 691 21.13 -12.01 12.59
C MET A 691 20.26 -12.80 13.54
N GLY A 692 19.02 -12.37 13.74
CA GLY A 692 18.00 -13.21 14.35
C GLY A 692 17.78 -14.48 13.52
N ALA A 693 17.57 -15.61 14.20
CA ALA A 693 17.29 -16.89 13.56
C ALA A 693 15.93 -16.91 12.85
N GLY A 694 15.09 -15.89 13.06
CA GLY A 694 13.90 -15.65 12.26
C GLY A 694 12.58 -15.82 12.99
N TYR A 695 11.52 -15.99 12.21
CA TYR A 695 10.14 -16.08 12.67
C TYR A 695 9.59 -17.51 12.55
N ASP A 696 8.92 -17.97 13.60
CA ASP A 696 8.17 -19.23 13.64
C ASP A 696 6.69 -18.95 13.41
N ALA A 697 6.24 -19.03 12.15
CA ALA A 697 4.86 -18.72 11.79
C ALA A 697 3.84 -19.63 12.51
N ASP A 698 4.16 -20.91 12.71
CA ASP A 698 3.27 -21.87 13.36
C ASP A 698 3.05 -21.52 14.84
N ALA A 699 4.06 -20.93 15.49
CA ALA A 699 3.95 -20.45 16.86
C ALA A 699 3.35 -19.03 16.96
N GLU A 700 3.68 -18.15 16.04
CA GLU A 700 3.49 -16.71 16.22
C GLU A 700 2.24 -16.15 15.52
N ASP A 701 1.77 -16.76 14.42
CA ASP A 701 0.57 -16.34 13.67
C ASP A 701 -0.73 -16.74 14.40
N LEU A 702 -0.67 -17.63 15.39
CA LEU A 702 -1.82 -18.00 16.21
C LEU A 702 -2.34 -16.82 17.05
N ALA A 703 -3.65 -16.79 17.30
CA ALA A 703 -4.30 -15.79 18.15
C ALA A 703 -3.67 -15.75 19.55
N THR A 704 -3.46 -16.93 20.14
CA THR A 704 -2.60 -17.13 21.31
C THR A 704 -1.32 -17.78 20.84
N ALA A 705 -0.17 -17.19 21.17
CA ALA A 705 1.11 -17.66 20.67
C ALA A 705 1.38 -19.11 21.14
N GLY A 706 1.66 -20.00 20.17
CA GLY A 706 1.98 -21.41 20.40
C GLY A 706 3.42 -21.65 20.85
N THR A 707 3.83 -22.91 20.88
CA THR A 707 5.20 -23.31 21.26
C THR A 707 6.18 -22.95 20.14
N THR A 708 7.18 -22.13 20.45
CA THR A 708 8.26 -21.80 19.51
C THR A 708 9.20 -22.99 19.33
N THR A 709 9.36 -23.43 18.09
CA THR A 709 10.22 -24.55 17.65
C THR A 709 11.44 -24.09 16.87
N MET A 710 11.37 -22.91 16.24
CA MET A 710 12.42 -22.31 15.44
C MET A 710 12.46 -20.79 15.65
N GLY A 711 13.42 -20.09 15.04
CA GLY A 711 13.56 -18.64 15.13
C GLY A 711 14.06 -18.11 16.47
N ASN A 712 14.11 -18.93 17.51
CA ASN A 712 14.47 -18.57 18.88
C ASN A 712 15.99 -18.60 19.15
N ALA A 713 16.74 -17.87 18.32
CA ALA A 713 18.16 -17.62 18.54
C ALA A 713 18.62 -16.37 17.79
N VAL A 714 19.83 -15.91 18.10
CA VAL A 714 20.68 -15.10 17.22
C VAL A 714 21.76 -16.00 16.64
N LEU A 715 21.95 -15.96 15.33
CA LEU A 715 22.98 -16.71 14.60
C LEU A 715 24.13 -15.78 14.24
N ILE A 716 25.35 -16.31 14.38
CA ILE A 716 26.58 -15.67 13.92
C ILE A 716 27.23 -16.58 12.90
N LEU A 717 27.46 -16.06 11.69
CA LEU A 717 27.99 -16.81 10.55
C LEU A 717 29.22 -16.11 9.98
N ASP A 718 30.14 -16.86 9.39
CA ASP A 718 31.20 -16.29 8.55
C ASP A 718 30.57 -15.70 7.29
N ALA A 719 30.82 -14.42 7.02
CA ALA A 719 30.12 -13.70 5.95
C ALA A 719 30.56 -14.15 4.54
N PHE A 720 31.76 -14.71 4.38
CA PHE A 720 32.28 -15.08 3.06
C PHE A 720 31.96 -16.52 2.68
N THR A 721 31.84 -17.40 3.66
CA THR A 721 31.62 -18.84 3.46
C THR A 721 30.23 -19.31 3.88
N GLY A 722 29.52 -18.52 4.69
CA GLY A 722 28.25 -18.91 5.31
C GLY A 722 28.42 -19.99 6.39
N ALA A 723 29.66 -20.25 6.82
CA ALA A 723 29.93 -21.22 7.88
C ALA A 723 29.28 -20.76 9.19
N HIS A 724 28.62 -21.70 9.88
CA HIS A 724 28.09 -21.45 11.20
C HIS A 724 29.23 -21.20 12.18
N LEU A 725 29.14 -20.10 12.93
CA LEU A 725 30.02 -19.83 14.06
C LEU A 725 29.24 -20.12 15.34
N LYS A 726 28.23 -19.31 15.68
CA LYS A 726 27.58 -19.40 16.99
C LYS A 726 26.06 -19.35 16.88
N THR A 727 25.39 -20.11 17.76
CA THR A 727 23.96 -19.98 18.05
C THR A 727 23.80 -19.45 19.48
N LEU A 728 23.13 -18.32 19.63
CA LEU A 728 22.84 -17.68 20.91
C LEU A 728 21.33 -17.79 21.17
N ASN A 729 20.92 -18.66 22.09
CA ASN A 729 19.51 -18.97 22.30
C ASN A 729 18.73 -17.81 22.92
N THR A 730 17.50 -17.62 22.45
CA THR A 730 16.51 -16.69 23.03
C THR A 730 15.26 -17.44 23.45
N THR A 731 14.34 -16.75 24.12
CA THR A 731 13.08 -17.34 24.59
C THR A 731 12.14 -17.63 23.43
N ARG A 732 11.96 -16.67 22.51
CA ARG A 732 11.12 -16.80 21.32
C ARG A 732 11.79 -16.25 20.07
N SER A 733 11.06 -16.29 18.95
CA SER A 733 11.46 -15.81 17.63
C SER A 733 12.16 -14.45 17.68
N VAL A 734 13.34 -14.37 17.09
CA VAL A 734 14.08 -13.12 16.84
C VAL A 734 13.85 -12.73 15.39
N ALA A 735 12.70 -12.12 15.13
CA ALA A 735 12.34 -11.62 13.79
C ALA A 735 12.97 -10.25 13.48
N ALA A 736 13.21 -9.46 14.52
CA ALA A 736 13.80 -8.13 14.42
C ALA A 736 15.28 -8.18 14.01
N ASP A 737 15.72 -7.14 13.29
CA ASP A 737 17.13 -6.93 12.98
C ASP A 737 17.94 -6.74 14.28
N VAL A 738 19.19 -7.16 14.28
CA VAL A 738 20.13 -6.97 15.41
C VAL A 738 20.79 -5.59 15.29
N ASN A 739 21.01 -4.90 16.41
CA ASN A 739 21.80 -3.67 16.44
C ASN A 739 23.21 -3.97 16.96
N VAL A 740 24.26 -3.58 16.23
CA VAL A 740 25.66 -3.82 16.59
C VAL A 740 26.34 -2.56 17.08
N VAL A 741 27.28 -2.72 18.01
CA VAL A 741 27.95 -1.65 18.72
C VAL A 741 29.45 -1.93 18.77
N ASP A 742 30.22 -0.95 18.28
CA ASP A 742 31.64 -0.79 18.53
C ASP A 742 31.77 0.20 19.70
N SER A 743 32.14 -0.31 20.87
CA SER A 743 32.11 0.46 22.10
C SER A 743 33.36 1.33 22.29
N ASP A 744 34.51 0.95 21.76
CA ASP A 744 35.77 1.71 21.88
C ASP A 744 36.23 2.36 20.57
N SER A 745 35.41 2.26 19.52
CA SER A 745 35.66 2.84 18.19
C SER A 745 36.91 2.31 17.51
N ASP A 746 37.31 1.07 17.83
CA ASP A 746 38.46 0.41 17.25
C ASP A 746 38.16 -0.27 15.89
N GLY A 747 36.94 -0.15 15.38
CA GLY A 747 36.50 -0.71 14.11
C GLY A 747 36.06 -2.17 14.19
N TYR A 748 36.02 -2.75 15.39
CA TYR A 748 35.47 -4.06 15.67
C TYR A 748 34.24 -3.92 16.57
N VAL A 749 33.17 -4.62 16.20
CA VAL A 749 31.98 -4.76 17.03
C VAL A 749 32.32 -5.66 18.22
N ASP A 750 31.99 -5.18 19.41
CA ASP A 750 32.19 -5.88 20.68
C ASP A 750 30.87 -6.24 21.37
N ARG A 751 29.77 -5.57 20.98
CA ARG A 751 28.46 -5.75 21.58
C ARG A 751 27.35 -5.70 20.53
N ALA A 752 26.26 -6.40 20.77
CA ALA A 752 25.03 -6.28 20.01
C ALA A 752 23.78 -6.31 20.91
N TYR A 753 22.66 -5.82 20.39
CA TYR A 753 21.36 -5.87 21.03
C TYR A 753 20.33 -6.51 20.09
N ALA A 754 19.56 -7.45 20.62
CA ALA A 754 18.51 -8.17 19.91
C ALA A 754 17.22 -8.16 20.72
N VAL A 755 16.08 -8.34 20.06
CA VAL A 755 14.76 -8.39 20.70
C VAL A 755 13.94 -9.55 20.16
N ASP A 756 13.08 -10.14 20.98
CA ASP A 756 12.24 -11.27 20.58
C ASP A 756 10.74 -11.00 20.66
N THR A 757 9.96 -11.92 20.09
CA THR A 757 8.49 -11.92 20.15
C THR A 757 7.93 -12.25 21.54
N ALA A 758 8.77 -12.50 22.56
CA ALA A 758 8.35 -12.59 23.96
C ALA A 758 8.40 -11.24 24.68
N GLY A 759 8.84 -10.17 24.01
CA GLY A 759 8.99 -8.85 24.62
C GLY A 759 10.26 -8.75 25.45
N LYS A 760 11.30 -9.53 25.13
CA LYS A 760 12.61 -9.46 25.78
C LYS A 760 13.61 -8.67 24.94
N ILE A 761 14.50 -7.98 25.63
CA ILE A 761 15.68 -7.33 25.06
C ILE A 761 16.90 -8.09 25.54
N TYR A 762 17.78 -8.45 24.62
CA TYR A 762 19.01 -9.16 24.87
C TYR A 762 20.20 -8.26 24.59
N ARG A 763 21.23 -8.38 25.44
CA ARG A 763 22.57 -7.89 25.19
C ARG A 763 23.45 -9.08 24.80
N ILE A 764 24.26 -8.90 23.77
CA ILE A 764 25.23 -9.88 23.30
C ILE A 764 26.60 -9.23 23.42
N ASP A 765 27.57 -9.92 24.02
CA ASP A 765 28.96 -9.49 24.07
C ASP A 765 29.83 -10.50 23.30
N LEU A 766 30.71 -9.99 22.44
CA LEU A 766 31.53 -10.75 21.48
C LEU A 766 33.02 -10.77 21.85
N GLU A 767 33.38 -10.19 22.98
CA GLU A 767 34.72 -10.25 23.54
C GLU A 767 34.64 -10.05 25.06
N THR A 768 35.76 -10.27 25.74
CA THR A 768 36.02 -9.88 27.12
C THR A 768 37.23 -8.94 27.13
N PRO A 769 37.55 -8.27 28.25
CA PRO A 769 38.78 -7.48 28.33
C PRO A 769 40.08 -8.25 28.02
N SER A 770 40.08 -9.59 28.12
CA SER A 770 41.28 -10.43 27.98
C SER A 770 41.22 -11.48 26.86
N SER A 771 40.09 -11.63 26.17
CA SER A 771 39.89 -12.66 25.13
C SER A 771 38.81 -12.24 24.14
N SER A 772 39.03 -12.49 22.86
CA SER A 772 38.06 -12.34 21.78
C SER A 772 37.70 -13.69 21.14
N ASP A 773 37.98 -14.80 21.83
CA ASP A 773 37.69 -16.14 21.33
C ASP A 773 36.17 -16.40 21.27
N GLN A 774 35.75 -17.22 20.32
CA GLN A 774 34.34 -17.57 20.13
C GLN A 774 33.68 -18.21 21.36
N SER A 775 34.46 -18.86 22.23
CA SER A 775 33.99 -19.44 23.49
C SER A 775 33.43 -18.39 24.45
N VAL A 776 33.90 -17.13 24.39
CA VAL A 776 33.46 -16.06 25.30
C VAL A 776 32.24 -15.29 24.81
N TRP A 777 31.78 -15.54 23.58
CA TRP A 777 30.59 -14.89 23.04
C TRP A 777 29.35 -15.35 23.80
N ASN A 778 28.64 -14.40 24.40
CA ASN A 778 27.52 -14.70 25.28
C ASN A 778 26.34 -13.75 25.09
N ILE A 779 25.16 -14.22 25.50
CA ILE A 779 23.89 -13.49 25.43
C ILE A 779 23.25 -13.39 26.82
N TYR A 780 22.72 -12.22 27.13
CA TYR A 780 22.12 -11.90 28.42
C TYR A 780 20.75 -11.27 28.23
N THR A 781 19.77 -11.66 29.05
CA THR A 781 18.48 -10.95 29.08
C THR A 781 18.69 -9.62 29.80
N LEU A 782 18.59 -8.52 29.06
CA LEU A 782 18.70 -7.16 29.61
C LEU A 782 17.37 -6.69 30.20
N ALA A 783 16.27 -6.94 29.48
CA ALA A 783 14.94 -6.54 29.90
C ALA A 783 13.89 -7.58 29.49
N GLU A 784 12.82 -7.67 30.28
CA GLU A 784 11.62 -8.43 29.98
C GLU A 784 10.42 -7.52 30.19
N LEU A 785 9.85 -7.08 29.08
CA LEU A 785 8.86 -6.01 29.03
C LEU A 785 7.45 -6.53 28.86
N SER A 786 7.26 -7.83 28.63
CA SER A 786 5.97 -8.49 28.78
C SER A 786 5.65 -8.73 30.27
N GLU A 787 4.37 -8.67 30.61
CA GLU A 787 3.81 -8.92 31.95
C GLU A 787 2.80 -10.06 31.88
N THR A 788 2.45 -10.69 33.00
CA THR A 788 1.50 -11.82 33.04
C THR A 788 0.16 -11.50 32.36
N SER A 789 -0.32 -10.25 32.48
CA SER A 789 -1.58 -9.77 31.91
C SER A 789 -1.43 -9.06 30.57
N THR A 790 -0.21 -8.87 30.06
CA THR A 790 0.04 -8.16 28.80
C THR A 790 1.29 -8.71 28.12
N THR A 791 1.06 -9.50 27.07
CA THR A 791 2.14 -9.98 26.20
C THR A 791 2.49 -8.89 25.17
N ARG A 792 3.78 -8.73 24.91
CA ARG A 792 4.31 -7.76 23.94
C ARG A 792 5.22 -8.48 22.97
N LYS A 793 5.13 -8.12 21.68
CA LYS A 793 6.03 -8.62 20.64
C LYS A 793 6.90 -7.48 20.12
N PHE A 794 8.17 -7.77 19.85
CA PHE A 794 9.07 -6.88 19.16
C PHE A 794 9.39 -7.43 17.76
N PHE A 795 9.10 -6.64 16.72
CA PHE A 795 9.32 -7.00 15.31
C PHE A 795 10.40 -6.17 14.61
N TYR A 796 10.86 -5.09 15.25
CA TYR A 796 11.76 -4.14 14.63
C TYR A 796 13.05 -3.96 15.41
N ARG A 797 14.10 -3.59 14.69
CA ARG A 797 15.43 -3.34 15.24
C ARG A 797 15.37 -2.39 16.44
N PRO A 798 16.00 -2.71 17.57
CA PRO A 798 16.20 -1.73 18.63
C PRO A 798 17.13 -0.63 18.12
N ASP A 799 16.78 0.63 18.38
CA ASP A 799 17.65 1.76 18.09
C ASP A 799 18.52 2.08 19.30
N VAL A 800 19.81 2.27 19.09
CA VAL A 800 20.80 2.26 20.18
C VAL A 800 21.62 3.54 20.14
N LEU A 801 21.64 4.25 21.27
CA LEU A 801 22.41 5.47 21.45
C LEU A 801 23.33 5.33 22.67
N ARG A 802 24.64 5.51 22.46
CA ARG A 802 25.62 5.46 23.55
C ARG A 802 25.86 6.83 24.16
N THR A 803 25.96 6.86 25.48
CA THR A 803 26.46 7.98 26.26
C THR A 803 27.69 7.54 27.06
N GLN A 804 28.32 8.46 27.77
CA GLN A 804 29.43 8.13 28.67
C GLN A 804 29.02 7.26 29.87
N LYS A 805 27.73 7.29 30.28
CA LYS A 805 27.26 6.64 31.52
C LYS A 805 26.37 5.43 31.27
N PHE A 806 25.65 5.42 30.16
CA PHE A 806 24.74 4.34 29.78
C PHE A 806 24.58 4.26 28.27
N THR A 807 24.17 3.09 27.79
CA THR A 807 23.62 2.91 26.45
C THR A 807 22.09 2.97 26.55
N ALA A 808 21.45 3.84 25.78
CA ALA A 808 20.00 3.89 25.62
C ALA A 808 19.57 2.96 24.50
N ILE A 809 18.56 2.12 24.77
CA ILE A 809 17.97 1.18 23.82
C ILE A 809 16.51 1.55 23.66
N MET A 810 16.13 2.04 22.48
CA MET A 810 14.78 2.43 22.13
C MET A 810 14.12 1.32 21.29
N VAL A 811 12.95 0.86 21.71
CA VAL A 811 12.22 -0.22 21.02
C VAL A 811 10.72 -0.08 21.19
N GLY A 812 9.97 -0.30 20.12
CA GLY A 812 8.51 -0.25 20.12
C GLY A 812 7.89 -1.64 20.10
N SER A 813 6.91 -1.90 20.98
CA SER A 813 6.12 -3.12 20.91
C SER A 813 4.94 -2.99 19.95
N GLY A 814 4.52 -4.11 19.38
CA GLY A 814 3.36 -4.20 18.50
C GLY A 814 3.39 -5.45 17.63
N ASP A 815 2.27 -6.19 17.58
CA ASP A 815 2.13 -7.33 16.67
C ASP A 815 1.76 -6.86 15.25
N ARG A 816 2.77 -6.61 14.40
CA ARG A 816 2.57 -6.16 13.01
C ARG A 816 1.71 -7.14 12.21
N GLU A 817 1.83 -8.44 12.48
CA GLU A 817 1.10 -9.49 11.75
C GLU A 817 -0.36 -9.59 12.17
N LYS A 818 -0.76 -8.86 13.22
CA LYS A 818 -2.15 -8.71 13.65
C LYS A 818 -2.55 -7.23 13.65
N PRO A 819 -2.49 -6.55 12.49
CA PRO A 819 -2.71 -5.10 12.44
C PRO A 819 -4.13 -4.74 12.91
N LEU A 820 -5.10 -5.61 12.60
CA LEU A 820 -6.52 -5.44 12.94
C LEU A 820 -6.87 -5.74 14.41
N TYR A 821 -5.93 -6.19 15.25
CA TYR A 821 -6.22 -6.56 16.64
C TYR A 821 -6.45 -5.33 17.54
N THR A 822 -7.66 -5.13 18.04
CA THR A 822 -8.09 -3.87 18.71
C THR A 822 -7.74 -3.75 20.18
N SER A 823 -7.28 -4.84 20.82
CA SER A 823 -7.14 -4.90 22.28
C SER A 823 -5.71 -5.06 22.80
N SER A 824 -4.69 -4.72 22.02
CA SER A 824 -3.30 -4.72 22.52
C SER A 824 -3.00 -3.52 23.42
N ASN A 825 -2.01 -3.68 24.32
CA ASN A 825 -1.52 -2.64 25.23
C ASN A 825 -0.01 -2.47 25.01
N ASP A 826 0.33 -1.85 23.89
CA ASP A 826 1.70 -1.64 23.45
C ASP A 826 2.29 -0.33 23.95
N ALA A 827 3.62 -0.22 23.88
CA ALA A 827 4.34 0.96 24.30
C ALA A 827 5.65 1.11 23.51
N PHE A 828 6.17 2.33 23.49
CA PHE A 828 7.52 2.62 23.04
C PHE A 828 8.45 2.76 24.24
N PHE A 829 9.45 1.88 24.35
CA PHE A 829 10.34 1.77 25.50
C PHE A 829 11.67 2.45 25.22
N THR A 830 12.28 3.03 26.26
CA THR A 830 13.69 3.40 26.30
C THR A 830 14.32 2.76 27.53
N ILE A 831 15.27 1.86 27.35
CA ILE A 831 15.97 1.14 28.42
C ILE A 831 17.39 1.67 28.55
N PHE A 832 17.88 1.82 29.78
CA PHE A 832 19.26 2.22 30.04
C PHE A 832 20.12 1.02 30.48
N ASP A 833 21.09 0.66 29.64
CA ASP A 833 22.15 -0.28 29.99
C ASP A 833 23.37 0.49 30.52
N GLU A 834 23.49 0.55 31.85
CA GLU A 834 24.56 1.28 32.56
C GLU A 834 25.94 0.59 32.46
N ARG A 835 26.01 -0.64 31.92
CA ARG A 835 27.27 -1.36 31.69
C ARG A 835 27.90 -0.92 30.37
N VAL A 836 28.46 0.28 30.36
CA VAL A 836 29.05 0.87 29.14
C VAL A 836 30.41 0.29 28.77
N SER A 837 31.13 -0.31 29.71
CA SER A 837 32.46 -0.90 29.48
C SER A 837 32.45 -1.98 28.41
N LYS A 838 33.54 -2.05 27.64
CA LYS A 838 33.73 -3.07 26.61
C LYS A 838 33.85 -4.47 27.20
N GLY A 839 33.39 -5.44 26.43
CA GLY A 839 33.44 -6.87 26.73
C GLY A 839 32.40 -7.37 27.73
N THR A 840 32.42 -8.69 27.93
CA THR A 840 31.49 -9.43 28.78
C THR A 840 31.45 -8.87 30.21
N PRO A 841 30.26 -8.54 30.73
CA PRO A 841 30.08 -8.07 32.10
C PRO A 841 30.64 -9.07 33.12
N ALA A 842 31.29 -8.56 34.17
CA ALA A 842 31.79 -9.38 35.28
C ALA A 842 30.66 -10.14 36.02
N ALA A 843 29.44 -9.60 35.99
CA ALA A 843 28.23 -10.26 36.46
C ALA A 843 27.12 -10.12 35.41
N ALA A 844 26.32 -11.18 35.25
CA ALA A 844 25.18 -11.17 34.34
C ALA A 844 24.23 -10.01 34.68
N PRO A 845 23.67 -9.33 33.67
CA PRO A 845 22.66 -8.33 33.87
C PRO A 845 21.46 -8.78 34.71
N THR A 846 21.10 -7.99 35.72
CA THR A 846 19.76 -8.08 36.32
C THR A 846 18.74 -7.66 35.27
N THR A 847 17.76 -8.53 35.01
CA THR A 847 16.68 -8.29 34.04
C THR A 847 15.79 -7.13 34.49
N ILE A 848 15.73 -6.07 33.69
CA ILE A 848 14.85 -4.92 33.91
C ILE A 848 13.41 -5.30 33.55
N LYS A 849 12.47 -5.02 34.45
CA LYS A 849 11.03 -5.21 34.23
C LYS A 849 10.33 -3.89 33.89
N LYS A 850 9.19 -3.96 33.22
CA LYS A 850 8.38 -2.77 32.92
C LYS A 850 7.99 -1.98 34.18
N SER A 851 7.73 -2.67 35.30
CA SER A 851 7.40 -2.03 36.59
C SER A 851 8.52 -1.14 37.17
N GLU A 852 9.74 -1.26 36.66
CA GLU A 852 10.89 -0.44 37.07
C GLU A 852 11.12 0.77 36.14
N LEU A 853 10.29 0.91 35.09
CA LEU A 853 10.40 1.98 34.12
C LEU A 853 9.42 3.11 34.43
N ARG A 854 9.87 4.34 34.21
CA ARG A 854 9.01 5.51 34.36
C ARG A 854 8.02 5.61 33.20
N GLU A 855 6.75 5.82 33.49
CA GLU A 855 5.77 6.21 32.48
C GLU A 855 5.94 7.69 32.12
N VAL A 856 6.17 7.98 30.83
CA VAL A 856 6.33 9.34 30.32
C VAL A 856 4.99 10.09 30.41
N GLY A 857 5.02 11.28 31.03
CA GLY A 857 3.83 12.12 31.20
C GLY A 857 2.99 11.83 32.46
N SER A 858 3.27 10.74 33.17
CA SER A 858 2.55 10.41 34.42
C SER A 858 2.99 11.30 35.60
N THR A 859 1.99 11.82 36.32
CA THR A 859 2.13 12.63 37.56
C THR A 859 2.01 11.81 38.84
N ALA A 860 1.84 10.48 38.74
CA ALA A 860 1.66 9.60 39.89
C ALA A 860 2.89 9.59 40.81
N GLN A 861 2.66 9.68 42.13
CA GLN A 861 3.74 9.65 43.14
C GLN A 861 4.46 8.30 43.22
N THR A 862 3.83 7.22 42.74
CA THR A 862 4.39 5.86 42.66
C THR A 862 5.18 5.59 41.39
N ASN A 863 5.33 6.59 40.49
CA ASN A 863 6.04 6.42 39.23
C ASN A 863 7.55 6.18 39.48
N PRO A 864 8.15 5.11 38.93
CA PRO A 864 9.55 4.79 39.16
C PRO A 864 10.53 5.91 38.74
N SER A 865 11.73 5.89 39.34
CA SER A 865 12.82 6.78 38.92
C SER A 865 13.26 6.49 37.48
N LEU A 866 13.83 7.48 36.79
CA LEU A 866 14.36 7.33 35.43
C LEU A 866 15.62 6.46 35.32
N ALA A 867 16.10 5.85 36.42
CA ALA A 867 17.38 5.14 36.45
C ALA A 867 17.45 3.95 35.48
N LYS A 868 16.35 3.22 35.29
CA LYS A 868 16.30 2.05 34.39
C LYS A 868 15.72 2.35 33.00
N GLY A 869 15.16 3.55 32.83
CA GLY A 869 14.55 4.00 31.59
C GLY A 869 13.10 4.43 31.76
N CYS A 870 12.35 4.36 30.68
CA CYS A 870 10.96 4.81 30.60
C CYS A 870 10.19 4.15 29.47
N PHE A 871 8.89 4.43 29.41
CA PHE A 871 8.06 4.08 28.27
C PHE A 871 7.02 5.16 27.97
N ILE A 872 6.68 5.27 26.69
CA ILE A 872 5.55 6.05 26.17
C ILE A 872 4.41 5.05 25.97
N PRO A 873 3.32 5.12 26.75
CA PRO A 873 2.16 4.27 26.53
C PRO A 873 1.49 4.63 25.20
N LEU A 874 1.08 3.61 24.43
CA LEU A 874 0.26 3.82 23.24
C LEU A 874 -1.23 3.65 23.57
N ALA A 875 -2.11 4.18 22.73
CA ALA A 875 -3.53 3.97 22.91
C ALA A 875 -3.89 2.48 22.78
N ARG A 876 -5.02 2.07 23.36
CA ARG A 876 -5.48 0.67 23.26
C ARG A 876 -5.62 0.24 21.79
N GLY A 877 -4.96 -0.85 21.43
CA GLY A 877 -4.88 -1.40 20.07
C GLY A 877 -3.83 -0.75 19.17
N GLU A 878 -3.27 0.40 19.55
CA GLU A 878 -2.21 1.07 18.80
C GLU A 878 -0.90 0.29 18.92
N LYS A 879 -0.21 0.05 17.80
CA LYS A 879 1.00 -0.78 17.71
C LYS A 879 2.10 -0.01 17.02
N VAL A 880 3.35 -0.19 17.44
CA VAL A 880 4.49 0.25 16.63
C VAL A 880 4.62 -0.67 15.41
N VAL A 881 4.67 -0.08 14.22
CA VAL A 881 4.62 -0.84 12.93
C VAL A 881 5.81 -0.55 12.02
N ASN A 882 6.86 0.04 12.56
CA ASN A 882 8.13 0.23 11.85
C ASN A 882 9.32 0.32 12.82
N ALA A 883 10.54 0.29 12.28
CA ALA A 883 11.75 0.47 13.07
C ALA A 883 11.93 1.95 13.43
N SER A 884 12.34 2.24 14.66
CA SER A 884 12.63 3.60 15.09
C SER A 884 13.97 4.09 14.57
N THR A 885 14.07 5.40 14.34
CA THR A 885 15.30 6.08 13.92
C THR A 885 15.55 7.29 14.80
N THR A 886 16.67 7.29 15.52
CA THR A 886 17.17 8.45 16.27
C THR A 886 18.08 9.29 15.40
N PHE A 887 17.77 10.58 15.30
CA PHE A 887 18.59 11.54 14.58
C PHE A 887 18.48 12.92 15.23
N LEU A 888 19.63 13.57 15.43
CA LEU A 888 19.75 14.92 16.00
C LEU A 888 18.96 15.16 17.29
N GLY A 889 18.96 14.19 18.21
CA GLY A 889 18.34 14.33 19.54
C GLY A 889 16.86 13.92 19.63
N THR A 890 16.30 13.36 18.56
CA THR A 890 14.91 12.92 18.50
C THR A 890 14.83 11.51 17.91
N THR A 891 14.01 10.65 18.51
CA THR A 891 13.68 9.31 18.02
C THR A 891 12.35 9.36 17.29
N TYR A 892 12.35 9.00 16.01
CA TYR A 892 11.17 8.95 15.17
C TYR A 892 10.68 7.52 15.01
N PHE A 893 9.38 7.29 15.10
CA PHE A 893 8.74 6.00 14.84
C PHE A 893 7.29 6.20 14.39
N GLY A 894 6.69 5.18 13.78
CA GLY A 894 5.30 5.20 13.33
C GLY A 894 4.48 4.08 13.93
N THR A 895 3.20 4.34 14.10
CA THR A 895 2.23 3.40 14.67
C THR A 895 1.03 3.23 13.75
N ASN A 896 0.30 2.14 13.97
CA ASN A 896 -1.05 1.95 13.45
C ASN A 896 -1.96 1.53 14.60
N GLN A 897 -3.14 2.15 14.68
CA GLN A 897 -4.21 1.76 15.57
C GLN A 897 -5.40 1.31 14.72
N PRO A 898 -5.83 0.04 14.81
CA PRO A 898 -7.05 -0.39 14.14
C PRO A 898 -8.24 0.39 14.70
N ASN A 899 -9.17 0.71 13.82
CA ASN A 899 -10.28 1.58 14.17
C ASN A 899 -11.22 0.89 15.18
N ASN A 900 -11.41 1.51 16.35
CA ASN A 900 -12.30 1.05 17.42
C ASN A 900 -13.73 1.60 17.27
N GLY A 901 -14.09 2.14 16.10
CA GLY A 901 -15.39 2.77 15.84
C GLY A 901 -15.58 4.15 16.51
N SER A 902 -14.53 4.72 17.11
CA SER A 902 -14.62 5.92 17.98
C SER A 902 -13.81 7.13 17.51
N ASN A 903 -12.96 7.02 16.49
CA ASN A 903 -12.18 8.15 15.97
C ASN A 903 -12.84 8.69 14.70
N GLY A 904 -12.94 10.02 14.60
CA GLY A 904 -13.57 10.77 13.52
C GLY A 904 -13.42 10.11 12.15
N GLN A 905 -14.58 9.76 11.61
CA GLN A 905 -14.82 8.97 10.43
C GLN A 905 -14.33 9.69 9.16
N THR A 906 -13.10 9.42 8.72
CA THR A 906 -12.59 9.84 7.41
C THR A 906 -12.88 8.76 6.36
N CYS A 907 -13.59 9.13 5.29
CA CYS A 907 -14.08 8.26 4.20
C CYS A 907 -12.99 7.71 3.26
N THR A 908 -11.87 7.22 3.79
CA THR A 908 -10.84 6.44 3.06
C THR A 908 -10.91 4.97 3.48
N ALA A 909 -10.22 4.06 2.78
CA ALA A 909 -10.03 2.68 3.23
C ALA A 909 -9.71 2.70 4.74
N ASN A 910 -10.48 1.96 5.55
CA ASN A 910 -10.29 1.92 7.00
C ASN A 910 -9.05 1.10 7.35
N LEU A 911 -7.89 1.64 7.02
CA LEU A 911 -6.57 1.08 7.32
C LEU A 911 -6.14 1.40 8.77
N GLY A 912 -7.07 1.75 9.65
CA GLY A 912 -6.77 2.26 10.98
C GLY A 912 -6.15 3.66 10.98
N LEU A 913 -5.94 4.20 12.19
CA LEU A 913 -5.27 5.46 12.42
C LEU A 913 -3.76 5.25 12.40
N ALA A 914 -3.09 5.74 11.36
CA ALA A 914 -1.64 5.77 11.31
C ALA A 914 -1.11 7.05 11.97
N LYS A 915 -0.07 6.94 12.80
CA LYS A 915 0.59 8.09 13.41
C LYS A 915 2.09 8.06 13.17
N THR A 916 2.69 9.24 13.13
CA THR A 916 4.13 9.43 13.30
C THR A 916 4.39 10.09 14.66
N TYR A 917 5.48 9.69 15.31
CA TYR A 917 5.96 10.22 16.56
C TYR A 917 7.36 10.81 16.40
N ALA A 918 7.60 11.91 17.08
CA ALA A 918 8.91 12.51 17.30
C ALA A 918 9.14 12.60 18.81
N ALA A 919 9.79 11.59 19.37
CA ALA A 919 10.10 11.49 20.79
C ALA A 919 11.46 12.14 21.08
N PRO A 920 11.52 13.23 21.87
CA PRO A 920 12.81 13.73 22.34
C PRO A 920 13.52 12.68 23.18
N LEU A 921 14.85 12.66 23.13
CA LEU A 921 15.64 11.73 23.95
C LEU A 921 15.34 11.89 25.45
N PHE A 922 15.55 10.78 26.18
CA PHE A 922 15.50 10.72 27.63
C PHE A 922 14.12 11.04 28.23
N CYS A 923 13.10 10.30 27.78
CA CYS A 923 11.86 10.11 28.54
C CYS A 923 10.99 11.37 28.67
N ARG A 924 10.96 12.17 27.61
CA ARG A 924 10.08 13.33 27.47
C ARG A 924 8.87 12.99 26.63
N ALA A 925 7.79 13.74 26.82
CA ALA A 925 6.57 13.57 26.02
C ALA A 925 6.90 13.73 24.52
N PRO A 926 6.46 12.80 23.66
CA PRO A 926 6.66 12.91 22.23
C PRO A 926 5.68 13.90 21.60
N GLU A 927 6.08 14.50 20.48
CA GLU A 927 5.13 15.04 19.52
C GLU A 927 4.56 13.89 18.69
N SER A 928 3.27 13.91 18.39
CA SER A 928 2.63 12.92 17.51
C SER A 928 1.69 13.60 16.52
N GLN A 929 1.52 12.98 15.36
CA GLN A 929 0.65 13.48 14.30
C GLN A 929 -0.02 12.31 13.57
N ASP A 930 -1.32 12.43 13.33
CA ASP A 930 -2.09 11.53 12.49
C ASP A 930 -1.69 11.72 11.01
N LEU A 931 -1.42 10.61 10.34
CA LEU A 931 -1.08 10.57 8.92
C LEU A 931 -2.35 10.41 8.08
N GLU A 932 -2.41 11.11 6.95
CA GLU A 932 -3.51 10.96 6.01
C GLU A 932 -3.47 9.56 5.36
N GLY A 933 -4.63 8.93 5.20
CA GLY A 933 -4.75 7.62 4.56
C GLY A 933 -4.67 6.39 5.46
N GLY A 934 -4.18 6.52 6.70
CA GLY A 934 -4.02 5.38 7.60
C GLY A 934 -2.94 4.38 7.15
N GLY A 935 -3.06 3.12 7.58
CA GLY A 935 -2.19 2.03 7.16
C GLY A 935 -0.88 1.90 7.94
N LEU A 936 0.09 1.22 7.33
CA LEU A 936 1.37 0.91 7.95
C LEU A 936 2.43 1.89 7.42
N PRO A 937 2.78 2.98 8.15
CA PRO A 937 3.80 3.91 7.69
C PRO A 937 5.17 3.23 7.54
N PRO A 938 5.95 3.57 6.50
CA PRO A 938 7.33 3.10 6.36
C PRO A 938 8.22 3.51 7.55
N SER A 939 9.35 2.83 7.71
CA SER A 939 10.34 3.19 8.74
C SER A 939 10.92 4.57 8.46
N PRO A 940 11.07 5.45 9.48
CA PRO A 940 11.66 6.76 9.27
C PRO A 940 13.11 6.67 8.78
N VAL A 941 13.45 7.51 7.80
CA VAL A 941 14.78 7.59 7.20
C VAL A 941 15.36 8.97 7.48
N ALA A 942 16.59 9.02 8.01
CA ALA A 942 17.21 10.29 8.39
C ALA A 942 18.71 10.32 8.14
N GLY A 943 19.22 11.49 7.77
CA GLY A 943 20.65 11.73 7.59
C GLY A 943 20.92 13.09 6.97
N PHE A 944 22.05 13.20 6.28
CA PHE A 944 22.40 14.39 5.51
C PHE A 944 22.29 14.07 4.03
N VAL A 945 21.78 14.99 3.23
CA VAL A 945 21.72 14.86 1.77
C VAL A 945 22.42 16.03 1.11
N THR A 946 23.19 15.74 0.06
CA THR A 946 23.83 16.77 -0.76
C THR A 946 22.81 17.31 -1.76
N VAL A 947 22.48 18.59 -1.66
CA VAL A 947 21.51 19.27 -2.53
C VAL A 947 22.16 20.45 -3.25
N THR A 948 21.78 20.63 -4.51
CA THR A 948 22.18 21.77 -5.33
C THR A 948 20.99 22.71 -5.51
N TYR A 949 21.18 24.00 -5.24
CA TYR A 949 20.14 25.02 -5.37
C TYR A 949 20.75 26.37 -5.76
N THR A 950 19.92 27.28 -6.29
CA THR A 950 20.34 28.65 -6.62
C THR A 950 19.89 29.60 -5.50
N PRO A 951 20.82 30.28 -4.79
CA PRO A 951 20.46 31.23 -3.74
C PRO A 951 19.68 32.44 -4.30
N PRO A 952 18.76 33.05 -3.52
CA PRO A 952 18.08 34.28 -3.94
C PRO A 952 19.10 35.38 -4.26
N GLY A 953 18.99 35.99 -5.45
CA GLY A 953 19.91 37.04 -5.90
C GLY A 953 21.26 36.54 -6.44
N SER A 954 21.43 35.24 -6.67
CA SER A 954 22.58 34.64 -7.35
C SER A 954 22.14 33.94 -8.63
N ASP A 955 22.94 34.02 -9.69
CA ASP A 955 22.75 33.21 -10.91
C ASP A 955 23.52 31.88 -10.87
N SER A 956 24.42 31.72 -9.89
CA SER A 956 25.25 30.53 -9.75
C SER A 956 24.64 29.54 -8.75
N PRO A 957 24.48 28.25 -9.12
CA PRO A 957 24.04 27.22 -8.20
C PRO A 957 25.13 26.92 -7.17
N VAL A 958 24.71 26.59 -5.95
CA VAL A 958 25.58 26.15 -4.86
C VAL A 958 25.18 24.76 -4.40
N THR A 959 26.16 23.96 -4.00
CA THR A 959 25.96 22.62 -3.44
C THR A 959 26.18 22.66 -1.94
N THR A 960 25.23 22.17 -1.16
CA THR A 960 25.33 22.12 0.31
C THR A 960 24.77 20.81 0.86
N GLN A 961 25.14 20.49 2.09
CA GLN A 961 24.52 19.38 2.82
C GLN A 961 23.36 19.89 3.68
N LYS A 962 22.22 19.25 3.57
CA LYS A 962 21.06 19.50 4.42
C LYS A 962 20.69 18.25 5.22
N PRO A 963 20.43 18.37 6.52
CA PRO A 963 19.85 17.26 7.26
C PRO A 963 18.42 17.02 6.80
N PHE A 964 17.96 15.78 6.81
CA PHE A 964 16.58 15.44 6.49
C PHE A 964 16.06 14.32 7.39
N VAL A 965 14.74 14.29 7.54
CA VAL A 965 13.99 13.19 8.12
C VAL A 965 12.75 12.96 7.25
N ILE A 966 12.54 11.72 6.81
CA ILE A 966 11.28 11.19 6.28
C ILE A 966 10.59 10.43 7.41
N GLY A 967 9.28 10.56 7.55
CA GLY A 967 8.50 9.87 8.57
C GLY A 967 8.44 10.58 9.93
N LYS A 968 8.60 11.92 9.94
CA LYS A 968 8.32 12.80 11.10
C LYS A 968 7.02 13.59 10.89
N PRO A 969 6.43 14.17 11.96
CA PRO A 969 5.34 15.14 11.81
C PRO A 969 5.69 16.25 10.81
N ASN A 970 4.77 16.54 9.88
CA ASN A 970 4.95 17.51 8.81
C ASN A 970 3.62 18.12 8.32
N PRO A 971 3.62 19.28 7.65
CA PRO A 971 2.39 19.94 7.22
C PRO A 971 1.53 19.16 6.22
N LYS A 972 2.13 18.25 5.43
CA LYS A 972 1.42 17.41 4.46
C LYS A 972 0.83 16.14 5.11
N LYS A 973 1.09 15.90 6.40
CA LYS A 973 0.71 14.68 7.14
C LYS A 973 1.08 13.39 6.39
N SER A 974 2.19 13.43 5.65
CA SER A 974 2.64 12.32 4.81
C SER A 974 3.75 11.56 5.51
N PRO A 975 3.75 10.21 5.49
CA PRO A 975 4.91 9.45 5.93
C PRO A 975 6.10 9.55 4.97
N LEU A 976 5.90 10.06 3.74
CA LEU A 976 6.90 10.12 2.68
C LEU A 976 7.52 11.51 2.48
N GLN A 977 6.87 12.55 3.03
CA GLN A 977 7.36 13.92 2.93
C GLN A 977 8.65 14.07 3.73
N ALA A 978 9.68 14.59 3.06
CA ALA A 978 10.92 14.97 3.73
C ALA A 978 10.73 16.28 4.51
N SER A 979 11.47 16.42 5.60
CA SER A 979 11.46 17.62 6.42
C SER A 979 12.81 17.83 7.08
N LEU A 980 13.14 19.08 7.40
CA LEU A 980 14.30 19.37 8.24
C LEU A 980 14.02 18.91 9.70
N PRO A 981 15.01 18.32 10.39
CA PRO A 981 14.90 18.04 11.82
C PRO A 981 14.96 19.34 12.65
N PRO A 982 14.31 19.37 13.82
CA PRO A 982 14.22 20.58 14.65
C PRO A 982 15.52 20.90 15.43
N GLY A 983 16.38 19.91 15.65
CA GLY A 983 17.57 20.04 16.50
C GLY A 983 18.84 20.43 15.76
N LYS A 984 19.66 21.30 16.37
CA LYS A 984 21.07 21.49 16.03
C LYS A 984 21.90 20.76 17.10
N LEU A 985 22.52 19.63 16.77
CA LEU A 985 23.53 19.04 17.66
C LEU A 985 24.84 19.80 17.49
N THR A 986 25.39 20.32 18.59
CA THR A 986 26.69 20.99 18.64
C THR A 986 27.85 20.02 18.89
N ILE A 987 27.56 18.74 19.12
CA ILE A 987 28.55 17.69 19.42
C ILE A 987 28.65 16.73 18.22
N PRO A 988 29.85 16.46 17.69
CA PRO A 988 30.05 15.46 16.64
C PRO A 988 29.56 14.08 17.11
N GLN A 989 28.72 13.42 16.31
CA GLN A 989 28.33 12.03 16.52
C GLN A 989 28.60 11.21 15.27
N ARG A 990 28.96 9.93 15.45
CA ARG A 990 29.19 8.98 14.37
C ARG A 990 28.00 8.02 14.29
N ARG A 991 27.40 7.90 13.11
CA ARG A 991 26.34 6.94 12.80
C ARG A 991 26.78 6.08 11.63
N GLN A 992 26.58 4.77 11.73
CA GLN A 992 26.87 3.83 10.64
C GLN A 992 25.57 3.48 9.92
N TYR A 993 25.53 3.71 8.61
CA TYR A 993 24.37 3.42 7.77
C TYR A 993 24.46 2.02 7.11
N TRP A 994 25.69 1.59 6.79
CA TRP A 994 26.03 0.31 6.15
C TRP A 994 27.44 -0.09 6.57
N TYR A 995 27.82 -1.35 6.40
CA TYR A 995 29.18 -1.80 6.68
C TYR A 995 30.12 -1.49 5.51
N GLN A 996 31.10 -0.60 5.74
CA GLN A 996 32.16 -0.28 4.80
C GLN A 996 33.54 -0.50 5.43
N GLN A 997 34.31 -1.45 4.88
CA GLN A 997 35.68 -1.70 5.31
C GLN A 997 36.62 -0.59 4.79
N ASN A 998 37.49 -0.09 5.69
CA ASN A 998 38.48 0.98 5.49
C ASN A 998 37.93 2.42 5.44
N ALA A 999 36.72 2.66 5.95
CA ALA A 999 36.21 4.01 6.18
C ALA A 999 36.66 4.55 7.56
N ARG A 1000 37.93 4.95 7.67
CA ARG A 1000 38.38 5.84 8.75
C ARG A 1000 38.72 7.20 8.15
#